data_AF-A0A3C1P083-F1
#
_entry.id   AF-A0A3C1P083-F1
#
_cell.length_a   1.000
_cell.length_b   1.000
_cell.length_c   1.000
_cell.angle_alpha   90.00
_cell.angle_beta   90.00
_cell.angle_gamma   90.00
#
_symmetry.space_group_name_H-M   'P 1'
#
loop_
_entity.id
_entity.type
_entity.pdbx_description
1 polymer ?
#
loop_
_entity_poly.entity_id
_entity_poly.type
_entity_poly.pdbx_seq_one_letter_code
_entity_poly.pdbx_strand_id
1 'polypeptide(L)'
;MGVRIISVVGMAMATALLAAAVPASAQQPAAPGSASQPLEDLVASLPVVPDVDFGYSFAGFAVPAVDGKDARGCGKRERVLIASATRAPRVGPGCTLSGGSWRVDQGTRTVSNARAIDVVPVMSAKTAWDQGAFGWTNAQRRSFLTWYQSPARECAVPDKGTTKGPCGYALVTNAVLTPQITDLVSQPNWRPNCSEVAAAATITAAWGLSLEPQAASKMTGRVESCNERVRVRPMNTRNPIKPTAVGNPLLAPGTANKVWQTTEVLDPPAGPPITGDLFGLHIPDIYGPKPSLDYGWLRLWDAKTGWEPLEQTRGIYYWKWIDDAIAYSEAQGKKVIYVFGDTPAWAGPNPPYPPTSLDEFRRYVDAIVSRYGARIDAYQVWNEPNFYVPETESLANLVDMTEVVHDAVKGRGLPSLVLAPSTTMRTGTAVGPYFNEYLQPLAERGWPVDVFTVHTYPRAAGGPQQQSHAIAKFKALLDLTNAPELPVWNTEVNYGLAGLQEPKRAIEGQEAQAYLIQTFVDSVRSGITQVDWYLWFPTFFPLLGIQTNPTTTQTNAAWAWAHNQLVGSSLKTCATHREAVICGFTRGGRDFAIAYTHTAGSEEIDIPKGISEVCTVDGQCRPINTNLTATQLPQLLR
;
A
#
# COMPACT_ATOMS: atom_id res chain seq x y z
N MET A 1 -7.81 -81.14 7.61
CA MET A 1 -7.62 -82.07 8.75
C MET A 1 -6.55 -81.47 9.68
N GLY A 2 -6.87 -81.31 10.98
CA GLY A 2 -5.95 -81.08 12.12
C GLY A 2 -5.26 -79.71 12.17
N VAL A 3 -5.62 -78.72 13.01
CA VAL A 3 -5.66 -78.66 14.50
C VAL A 3 -4.30 -79.02 15.14
N ARG A 4 -3.53 -78.02 15.61
CA ARG A 4 -3.36 -77.65 17.04
C ARG A 4 -2.28 -76.59 17.27
N ILE A 5 -2.58 -75.74 18.24
CA ILE A 5 -1.75 -74.68 18.85
C ILE A 5 -0.87 -75.29 19.96
N ILE A 6 0.15 -74.53 20.36
CA ILE A 6 0.78 -74.38 21.70
C ILE A 6 2.27 -74.79 21.72
N SER A 7 3.17 -73.81 21.82
CA SER A 7 3.97 -73.57 23.04
C SER A 7 5.01 -72.48 22.84
N VAL A 8 5.04 -71.59 23.84
CA VAL A 8 5.96 -70.48 24.06
C VAL A 8 7.35 -71.00 24.46
N VAL A 9 8.42 -70.42 23.90
CA VAL A 9 9.75 -70.37 24.53
C VAL A 9 10.29 -68.95 24.35
N GLY A 10 10.61 -68.31 25.47
CA GLY A 10 11.15 -66.96 25.51
C GLY A 10 12.59 -66.88 25.01
N MET A 11 12.92 -65.76 24.39
CA MET A 11 14.30 -65.37 24.13
C MET A 11 14.46 -63.91 24.53
N ALA A 12 15.33 -63.67 25.51
CA ALA A 12 15.70 -62.36 25.99
C ALA A 12 16.43 -61.57 24.88
N MET A 13 15.91 -60.41 24.50
CA MET A 13 16.67 -59.44 23.72
C MET A 13 17.34 -58.44 24.66
N ALA A 14 18.67 -58.46 24.65
CA ALA A 14 19.50 -57.42 25.20
C ALA A 14 19.33 -56.14 24.36
N THR A 15 18.70 -55.13 24.95
CA THR A 15 18.64 -53.77 24.39
C THR A 15 20.00 -53.11 24.59
N ALA A 16 20.80 -53.08 23.52
CA ALA A 16 21.94 -52.18 23.43
C ALA A 16 21.44 -50.73 23.35
N LEU A 17 21.62 -49.96 24.42
CA LEU A 17 21.48 -48.50 24.40
C LEU A 17 22.60 -47.93 23.54
N LEU A 18 22.30 -47.64 22.26
CA LEU A 18 23.04 -46.62 21.53
C LEU A 18 22.67 -45.27 22.14
N ALA A 19 23.59 -44.71 22.92
CA ALA A 19 23.55 -43.31 23.30
C ALA A 19 23.68 -42.47 22.01
N ALA A 20 22.55 -42.04 21.47
CA ALA A 20 22.55 -41.00 20.46
C ALA A 20 23.16 -39.75 21.08
N ALA A 21 24.32 -39.33 20.56
CA ALA A 21 24.87 -38.01 20.84
C ALA A 21 23.79 -36.99 20.44
N VAL A 22 23.17 -36.38 21.44
CA VAL A 22 22.25 -35.26 21.25
C VAL A 22 23.07 -34.17 20.55
N PRO A 23 22.70 -33.72 19.34
CA PRO A 23 23.36 -32.57 18.75
C PRO A 23 23.23 -31.44 19.76
N ALA A 24 24.36 -30.84 20.12
CA ALA A 24 24.38 -29.66 20.99
C ALA A 24 23.29 -28.71 20.49
N SER A 25 22.30 -28.45 21.35
CA SER A 25 21.25 -27.49 21.10
C SER A 25 21.90 -26.27 20.47
N ALA A 26 21.58 -26.00 19.20
CA ALA A 26 21.84 -24.70 18.63
C ALA A 26 21.09 -23.73 19.54
N GLN A 27 21.85 -23.04 20.40
CA GLN A 27 21.32 -22.01 21.26
C GLN A 27 20.53 -21.07 20.34
N GLN A 28 19.22 -21.02 20.52
CA GLN A 28 18.41 -19.97 19.92
C GLN A 28 19.13 -18.63 20.20
N PRO A 29 19.23 -17.72 19.21
CA PRO A 29 19.74 -16.39 19.51
C PRO A 29 18.92 -15.86 20.67
N ALA A 30 19.60 -15.48 21.76
CA ALA A 30 18.96 -14.85 22.89
C ALA A 30 18.11 -13.68 22.36
N ALA A 31 16.86 -13.56 22.83
CA ALA A 31 16.01 -12.43 22.51
C ALA A 31 16.83 -11.13 22.66
N PRO A 32 16.76 -10.17 21.70
CA PRO A 32 17.63 -8.99 21.72
C PRO A 32 17.27 -8.11 22.91
N GLY A 33 17.93 -8.37 24.04
CA GLY A 33 17.76 -7.63 25.26
C GLY A 33 18.68 -6.43 25.27
N SER A 34 18.15 -5.22 25.05
CA SER A 34 18.62 -3.98 25.68
C SER A 34 20.09 -3.53 25.47
N ALA A 35 20.85 -4.09 24.52
CA ALA A 35 22.19 -3.60 24.23
C ALA A 35 22.13 -2.19 23.61
N SER A 36 23.05 -1.32 24.00
CA SER A 36 23.17 0.00 23.38
C SER A 36 23.78 -0.16 21.99
N GLN A 37 23.18 0.43 20.95
CA GLN A 37 23.65 0.39 19.57
C GLN A 37 23.87 1.80 19.01
N PRO A 38 24.71 1.98 17.97
CA PRO A 38 24.81 3.22 17.21
C PRO A 38 23.44 3.67 16.71
N LEU A 39 23.20 4.98 16.71
CA LEU A 39 21.95 5.53 16.18
C LEU A 39 21.81 5.29 14.68
N GLU A 40 22.91 5.34 13.92
CA GLU A 40 22.97 5.01 12.50
C GLU A 40 22.44 3.60 12.20
N ASP A 41 22.89 2.60 12.97
CA ASP A 41 22.46 1.21 12.82
C ASP A 41 20.96 1.06 13.12
N LEU A 42 20.47 1.76 14.14
CA LEU A 42 19.04 1.76 14.45
C LEU A 42 18.25 2.33 13.27
N VAL A 43 18.60 3.54 12.78
CA VAL A 43 17.91 4.19 11.66
C VAL A 43 17.91 3.31 10.41
N ALA A 44 19.06 2.71 10.07
CA ALA A 44 19.19 1.81 8.93
C ALA A 44 18.35 0.53 9.05
N SER A 45 18.03 0.09 10.28
CA SER A 45 17.21 -1.10 10.53
C SER A 45 15.69 -0.84 10.49
N LEU A 46 15.25 0.43 10.51
CA LEU A 46 13.83 0.76 10.59
C LEU A 46 13.11 0.44 9.29
N PRO A 47 11.95 -0.22 9.35
CA PRO A 47 11.11 -0.43 8.17
C PRO A 47 10.59 0.91 7.62
N VAL A 48 10.74 1.12 6.31
CA VAL A 48 10.30 2.33 5.61
C VAL A 48 9.10 1.99 4.74
N VAL A 49 7.92 2.48 5.12
CA VAL A 49 6.66 2.20 4.43
C VAL A 49 5.92 3.52 4.19
N PRO A 50 5.47 3.81 2.95
CA PRO A 50 4.63 4.96 2.67
C PRO A 50 3.44 5.05 3.64
N ASP A 51 3.08 6.26 4.05
CA ASP A 51 1.91 6.50 4.89
C ASP A 51 0.70 5.76 4.31
N VAL A 52 0.21 4.79 5.07
CA VAL A 52 -0.87 3.93 4.61
C VAL A 52 -2.25 4.54 4.88
N ASP A 53 -2.37 5.82 5.27
CA ASP A 53 -3.61 6.61 5.46
C ASP A 53 -4.89 5.76 5.62
N PHE A 54 -5.00 5.00 6.73
CA PHE A 54 -6.12 4.07 6.96
C PHE A 54 -7.36 4.77 7.54
N GLY A 55 -7.52 6.07 7.27
CA GLY A 55 -8.67 6.84 7.77
C GLY A 55 -8.62 6.93 9.29
N TYR A 56 -7.53 7.51 9.80
CA TYR A 56 -7.32 7.67 11.23
C TYR A 56 -8.58 8.24 11.92
N SER A 57 -9.11 7.46 12.86
CA SER A 57 -10.10 7.92 13.83
C SER A 57 -9.50 7.81 15.21
N PHE A 58 -9.51 8.92 15.96
CA PHE A 58 -9.10 8.91 17.36
C PHE A 58 -9.95 7.92 18.19
N ALA A 59 -11.22 7.72 17.81
CA ALA A 59 -12.09 6.72 18.42
C ALA A 59 -11.55 5.29 18.25
N GLY A 60 -10.81 5.00 17.18
CA GLY A 60 -10.17 3.71 16.92
C GLY A 60 -9.04 3.34 17.91
N PHE A 61 -8.54 4.31 18.67
CA PHE A 61 -7.67 4.05 19.82
C PHE A 61 -8.43 3.70 21.11
N ALA A 62 -9.76 3.78 21.12
CA ALA A 62 -10.68 3.28 22.16
C ALA A 62 -10.32 3.67 23.62
N VAL A 63 -10.03 4.96 23.85
CA VAL A 63 -9.90 5.55 25.19
C VAL A 63 -10.43 6.99 25.18
N PRO A 64 -11.22 7.42 26.18
CA PRO A 64 -11.49 8.84 26.38
C PRO A 64 -10.17 9.61 26.52
N ALA A 65 -10.12 10.84 26.01
CA ALA A 65 -8.98 11.72 26.20
C ALA A 65 -8.59 11.77 27.68
N VAL A 66 -7.33 11.51 28.02
CA VAL A 66 -6.82 11.73 29.38
C VAL A 66 -6.59 13.24 29.54
N ASP A 67 -7.67 14.01 29.49
CA ASP A 67 -7.69 15.46 29.78
C ASP A 67 -7.81 15.70 31.29
N GLY A 68 -7.21 14.82 32.08
CA GLY A 68 -7.07 15.01 33.51
C GLY A 68 -5.94 15.99 33.80
N LYS A 69 -6.27 17.19 34.25
CA LYS A 69 -5.31 18.06 34.94
C LYS A 69 -4.71 17.30 36.13
N ASP A 70 -3.42 17.48 36.41
CA ASP A 70 -2.83 16.94 37.64
C ASP A 70 -3.41 17.65 38.89
N ALA A 71 -3.03 17.20 40.08
CA ALA A 71 -3.49 17.79 41.35
C ALA A 71 -3.17 19.30 41.50
N ARG A 72 -2.29 19.86 40.65
CA ARG A 72 -1.92 21.29 40.62
C ARG A 72 -2.64 22.05 39.50
N GLY A 73 -3.53 21.40 38.77
CA GLY A 73 -4.25 21.98 37.65
C GLY A 73 -3.47 21.95 36.31
N CYS A 74 -2.32 21.26 36.24
CA CYS A 74 -1.48 21.24 35.04
C CYS A 74 -2.02 20.32 33.96
N GLY A 75 -2.27 20.87 32.78
CA GLY A 75 -2.54 20.10 31.57
C GLY A 75 -1.28 19.42 31.01
N LYS A 76 -1.47 18.60 29.98
CA LYS A 76 -0.39 17.84 29.32
C LYS A 76 0.76 18.75 28.85
N ARG A 77 0.42 19.85 28.19
CA ARG A 77 1.37 20.84 27.68
C ARG A 77 2.26 21.40 28.79
N GLU A 78 1.65 21.87 29.87
CA GLU A 78 2.37 22.49 30.99
C GLU A 78 3.27 21.48 31.70
N ARG A 79 2.81 20.23 31.82
CA ARG A 79 3.62 19.16 32.42
C ARG A 79 4.87 18.83 31.58
N VAL A 80 4.75 18.81 30.25
CA VAL A 80 5.92 18.65 29.36
C VAL A 80 6.86 19.84 29.49
N LEU A 81 6.35 21.08 29.51
CA LEU A 81 7.19 22.25 29.72
C LEU A 81 7.91 22.24 31.07
N ILE A 82 7.25 21.83 32.15
CA ILE A 82 7.90 21.69 33.46
C ILE A 82 9.02 20.64 33.41
N ALA A 83 8.78 19.50 32.75
CA ALA A 83 9.74 18.40 32.67
C ALA A 83 10.95 18.69 31.76
N SER A 84 10.74 19.45 30.68
CA SER A 84 11.74 19.72 29.65
C SER A 84 12.49 21.05 29.84
N ALA A 85 12.26 21.76 30.94
CA ALA A 85 12.91 23.04 31.22
C ALA A 85 14.39 22.84 31.60
N THR A 86 15.31 23.56 30.94
CA THR A 86 16.71 23.63 31.38
C THR A 86 16.84 24.39 32.70
N ARG A 87 15.95 25.35 32.93
CA ARG A 87 15.73 25.97 34.24
C ARG A 87 14.25 25.88 34.57
N ALA A 88 13.92 25.24 35.69
CA ALA A 88 12.53 25.02 36.09
C ALA A 88 11.74 26.34 36.20
N PRO A 89 10.50 26.40 35.65
CA PRO A 89 9.61 27.54 35.86
C PRO A 89 8.99 27.50 37.26
N ARG A 90 8.49 28.65 37.72
CA ARG A 90 7.56 28.70 38.85
C ARG A 90 6.18 28.28 38.37
N VAL A 91 5.53 27.40 39.14
CA VAL A 91 4.18 26.89 38.87
C VAL A 91 3.19 27.59 39.81
N GLY A 92 2.41 28.52 39.27
CA GLY A 92 1.38 29.25 40.00
C GLY A 92 0.02 28.53 40.02
N PRO A 93 -1.02 29.14 40.63
CA PRO A 93 -2.37 28.62 40.64
C PRO A 93 -2.89 28.31 39.23
N GLY A 94 -3.64 27.20 39.09
CA GLY A 94 -4.13 26.73 37.79
C GLY A 94 -3.03 26.33 36.79
N CYS A 95 -1.82 26.05 37.29
CA CYS A 95 -0.61 25.74 36.52
C CYS A 95 -0.12 26.88 35.60
N THR A 96 -0.24 28.12 36.04
CA THR A 96 0.38 29.23 35.32
C THR A 96 1.90 29.16 35.45
N LEU A 97 2.60 28.96 34.33
CA LEU A 97 4.07 28.91 34.30
C LEU A 97 4.66 30.32 34.18
N SER A 98 5.61 30.66 35.06
CA SER A 98 6.35 31.93 35.01
C SER A 98 7.85 31.74 35.24
N GLY A 99 8.67 32.52 34.54
CA GLY A 99 10.11 32.27 34.45
C GLY A 99 10.42 30.92 33.79
N GLY A 100 11.62 30.41 34.05
CA GLY A 100 12.13 29.18 33.43
C GLY A 100 12.91 29.45 32.14
N SER A 101 13.49 28.38 31.59
CA SER A 101 14.24 28.42 30.34
C SER A 101 14.13 27.08 29.63
N TRP A 102 14.01 27.12 28.31
CA TRP A 102 13.85 25.95 27.45
C TRP A 102 14.74 26.07 26.23
N ARG A 103 15.29 24.95 25.80
CA ARG A 103 15.88 24.82 24.47
C ARG A 103 14.78 24.41 23.49
N VAL A 104 14.60 25.19 22.44
CA VAL A 104 13.57 24.99 21.40
C VAL A 104 14.21 25.01 20.02
N ASP A 105 13.46 24.62 19.00
CA ASP A 105 13.87 24.64 17.58
C ASP A 105 15.21 23.95 17.40
N GLN A 106 15.21 22.64 17.64
CA GLN A 106 16.41 21.82 17.53
C GLN A 106 17.53 22.19 18.53
N GLY A 107 17.15 22.86 19.62
CA GLY A 107 18.06 23.37 20.63
C GLY A 107 18.93 24.54 20.18
N THR A 108 18.65 25.12 19.02
CA THR A 108 19.37 26.29 18.49
C THR A 108 18.99 27.59 19.21
N ARG A 109 17.82 27.61 19.86
CA ARG A 109 17.28 28.78 20.52
C ARG A 109 16.98 28.48 21.99
N THR A 110 17.24 29.48 22.82
CA THR A 110 16.82 29.48 24.22
C THR A 110 15.64 30.44 24.38
N VAL A 111 14.51 29.93 24.85
CA VAL A 111 13.30 30.72 25.11
C VAL A 111 13.03 30.71 26.61
N SER A 112 12.64 31.85 27.17
CA SER A 112 12.26 32.02 28.58
C SER A 112 10.76 32.30 28.77
N ASN A 113 10.03 32.52 27.68
CA ASN A 113 8.59 32.68 27.68
C ASN A 113 7.91 31.36 27.29
N ALA A 114 7.35 30.67 28.29
CA ALA A 114 6.62 29.42 28.09
C ALA A 114 5.48 29.51 27.07
N ARG A 115 4.87 30.70 26.86
CA ARG A 115 3.77 30.89 25.90
C ARG A 115 4.22 30.89 24.44
N ALA A 116 5.49 31.14 24.17
CA ALA A 116 6.05 31.15 22.82
C ALA A 116 6.49 29.75 22.34
N ILE A 117 6.21 28.71 23.14
CA ILE A 117 6.68 27.34 22.90
C ILE A 117 5.49 26.45 22.56
N ASP A 118 5.56 25.82 21.41
CA ASP A 118 4.66 24.74 21.01
C ASP A 118 5.27 23.40 21.46
N VAL A 119 4.44 22.58 22.10
CA VAL A 119 4.79 21.21 22.50
C VAL A 119 4.24 20.28 21.42
N VAL A 120 5.11 19.88 20.51
CA VAL A 120 4.73 19.08 19.34
C VAL A 120 5.12 17.63 19.58
N PRO A 121 4.23 16.66 19.36
CA PRO A 121 4.56 15.24 19.38
C PRO A 121 5.75 14.94 18.45
N VAL A 122 6.67 14.06 18.82
CA VAL A 122 7.64 13.54 17.83
C VAL A 122 6.90 12.68 16.82
N MET A 123 6.08 11.75 17.31
CA MET A 123 5.16 10.94 16.53
C MET A 123 3.79 10.93 17.24
N SER A 124 2.75 11.36 16.54
CA SER A 124 1.38 11.42 17.03
C SER A 124 0.70 10.04 16.96
N ALA A 125 -0.48 9.93 17.56
CA ALA A 125 -1.34 8.76 17.37
C ALA A 125 -1.81 8.58 15.91
N LYS A 126 -1.94 9.68 15.15
CA LYS A 126 -2.25 9.60 13.72
C LYS A 126 -1.08 8.99 12.95
N THR A 127 0.13 9.51 13.12
CA THR A 127 1.29 8.95 12.41
C THR A 127 1.58 7.53 12.87
N ALA A 128 1.45 7.22 14.16
CA ALA A 128 1.55 5.83 14.62
C ALA A 128 0.49 4.93 13.94
N TRP A 129 -0.75 5.41 13.79
CA TRP A 129 -1.78 4.73 13.02
C TRP A 129 -1.33 4.49 11.58
N ASP A 130 -0.89 5.52 10.89
CA ASP A 130 -0.46 5.44 9.49
C ASP A 130 0.85 4.64 9.29
N GLN A 131 1.55 4.31 10.38
CA GLN A 131 2.83 3.58 10.38
C GLN A 131 2.75 2.21 11.07
N GLY A 132 1.55 1.65 11.19
CA GLY A 132 1.34 0.25 11.60
C GLY A 132 0.43 0.04 12.83
N ALA A 133 0.09 1.10 13.58
CA ALA A 133 -0.78 0.96 14.75
C ALA A 133 -2.24 0.64 14.41
N PHE A 134 -2.66 0.81 13.15
CA PHE A 134 -3.95 0.32 12.68
C PHE A 134 -4.09 -1.20 12.82
N GLY A 135 -2.99 -1.97 12.77
CA GLY A 135 -3.02 -3.41 13.02
C GLY A 135 -3.20 -3.74 14.51
N TRP A 136 -2.85 -2.84 15.43
CA TRP A 136 -2.78 -3.14 16.86
C TRP A 136 -4.14 -3.51 17.48
N THR A 137 -4.11 -4.33 18.52
CA THR A 137 -5.25 -4.54 19.41
C THR A 137 -5.60 -3.23 20.14
N ASN A 138 -6.84 -3.11 20.63
CA ASN A 138 -7.26 -1.97 21.45
C ASN A 138 -6.37 -1.78 22.70
N ALA A 139 -5.88 -2.88 23.28
CA ALA A 139 -4.97 -2.82 24.44
C ALA A 139 -3.62 -2.20 24.06
N GLN A 140 -3.03 -2.58 22.93
CA GLN A 140 -1.78 -2.01 22.43
C GLN A 140 -1.92 -0.51 22.10
N ARG A 141 -3.00 -0.13 21.41
CA ARG A 141 -3.33 1.28 21.13
C ARG A 141 -3.47 2.11 22.41
N ARG A 142 -4.17 1.58 23.42
CA ARG A 142 -4.28 2.19 24.75
C ARG A 142 -2.92 2.33 25.44
N SER A 143 -2.06 1.31 25.35
CA SER A 143 -0.71 1.36 25.91
C SER A 143 0.14 2.45 25.24
N PHE A 144 0.10 2.56 23.91
CA PHE A 144 0.77 3.63 23.17
C PHE A 144 0.29 4.99 23.60
N LEU A 145 -1.02 5.22 23.65
CA LEU A 145 -1.56 6.49 24.12
C LEU A 145 -1.18 6.79 25.58
N THR A 146 -1.17 5.78 26.44
CA THR A 146 -0.80 5.96 27.85
C THR A 146 0.66 6.37 27.98
N TRP A 147 1.57 5.71 27.25
CA TRP A 147 2.98 6.09 27.18
C TRP A 147 3.14 7.49 26.59
N TYR A 148 2.53 7.72 25.42
CA TYR A 148 2.53 8.98 24.70
C TYR A 148 2.00 10.14 25.55
N GLN A 149 0.94 9.93 26.32
CA GLN A 149 0.30 10.95 27.15
C GLN A 149 0.91 11.08 28.55
N SER A 150 1.87 10.22 28.94
CA SER A 150 2.50 10.24 30.25
C SER A 150 3.59 11.32 30.34
N PRO A 151 3.35 12.48 30.97
CA PRO A 151 4.22 13.65 30.85
C PRO A 151 5.52 13.60 31.69
N ALA A 152 5.80 12.51 32.40
CA ALA A 152 6.63 12.58 33.62
C ALA A 152 7.80 11.59 33.75
N ARG A 153 8.13 10.73 32.77
CA ARG A 153 9.24 9.77 32.98
C ARG A 153 10.31 9.65 31.90
N GLU A 154 10.15 10.26 30.73
CA GLU A 154 11.16 10.13 29.65
C GLU A 154 11.66 11.47 29.09
N CYS A 155 11.06 12.62 29.42
CA CYS A 155 11.47 13.92 28.87
C CYS A 155 12.69 14.60 29.54
N ALA A 156 13.49 13.88 30.32
CA ALA A 156 14.61 14.51 31.04
C ALA A 156 15.77 14.78 30.07
N VAL A 157 16.07 16.06 29.82
CA VAL A 157 17.28 16.51 29.14
C VAL A 157 18.49 15.85 29.80
N PRO A 158 19.36 15.11 29.08
CA PRO A 158 20.57 14.57 29.68
C PRO A 158 21.56 15.71 29.96
N ASP A 159 22.07 15.77 31.18
CA ASP A 159 23.47 16.14 31.34
C ASP A 159 24.33 14.98 30.86
N LYS A 160 25.49 15.33 30.28
CA LYS A 160 26.44 14.42 29.62
C LYS A 160 26.48 13.03 30.24
N GLY A 161 26.13 12.02 29.43
CA GLY A 161 26.41 10.62 29.69
C GLY A 161 25.55 9.98 30.78
N THR A 162 24.29 9.63 30.48
CA THR A 162 23.62 8.38 30.87
C THR A 162 22.16 8.37 30.35
N THR A 163 21.72 7.20 29.89
CA THR A 163 20.49 6.95 29.13
C THR A 163 19.19 7.15 29.94
N LYS A 164 18.38 8.14 29.55
CA LYS A 164 16.91 8.14 29.74
C LYS A 164 16.25 8.09 28.35
N GLY A 165 15.08 7.45 28.28
CA GLY A 165 14.36 7.19 27.01
C GLY A 165 13.99 8.49 26.27
N PRO A 166 13.66 8.41 24.97
CA PRO A 166 13.43 9.61 24.17
C PRO A 166 12.15 10.33 24.53
N CYS A 167 12.17 11.66 24.49
CA CYS A 167 10.99 12.50 24.59
C CYS A 167 10.01 12.14 23.48
N GLY A 168 8.76 11.80 23.82
CA GLY A 168 7.65 11.75 22.86
C GLY A 168 7.26 13.12 22.30
N TYR A 169 7.93 14.21 22.70
CA TYR A 169 7.64 15.59 22.34
C TYR A 169 8.90 16.38 22.02
N ALA A 170 8.80 17.26 21.03
CA ALA A 170 9.74 18.32 20.73
C ALA A 170 9.18 19.68 21.14
N LEU A 171 10.08 20.60 21.50
CA LEU A 171 9.75 21.99 21.78
C LEU A 171 10.15 22.84 20.56
N VAL A 172 9.17 23.47 19.93
CA VAL A 172 9.39 24.31 18.74
C VAL A 172 8.68 25.64 18.89
N THR A 173 9.00 26.60 18.02
CA THR A 173 8.28 27.87 17.92
C THR A 173 7.55 27.95 16.58
N ASN A 174 6.26 28.31 16.61
CA ASN A 174 5.40 28.48 15.44
C ASN A 174 5.18 27.19 14.65
N ALA A 175 4.84 26.10 15.35
CA ALA A 175 4.45 24.86 14.68
C ALA A 175 3.21 25.06 13.80
N VAL A 176 3.27 24.61 12.55
CA VAL A 176 2.08 24.54 11.69
C VAL A 176 1.51 23.14 11.84
N LEU A 177 0.43 23.02 12.61
CA LEU A 177 -0.32 21.77 12.75
C LEU A 177 -1.63 21.86 11.96
N THR A 178 -1.87 20.84 11.15
CA THR A 178 -3.09 20.69 10.33
C THR A 178 -3.61 19.25 10.52
N PRO A 179 -4.79 18.88 9.99
CA PRO A 179 -5.24 17.49 10.02
C PRO A 179 -4.25 16.51 9.35
N GLN A 180 -3.41 16.98 8.43
CA GLN A 180 -2.38 16.18 7.74
C GLN A 180 -1.03 16.26 8.46
N ILE A 181 -0.71 17.40 9.07
CA ILE A 181 0.56 17.62 9.78
C ILE A 181 0.29 17.64 11.28
N THR A 182 0.52 16.51 11.95
CA THR A 182 0.03 16.30 13.33
C THR A 182 1.13 16.14 14.37
N ASP A 183 2.39 16.06 13.94
CA ASP A 183 3.58 15.87 14.77
C ASP A 183 4.82 16.41 14.06
N LEU A 184 5.99 16.17 14.64
CA LEU A 184 7.26 16.64 14.11
C LEU A 184 7.67 15.88 12.84
N VAL A 185 7.51 14.55 12.81
CA VAL A 185 7.97 13.75 11.67
C VAL A 185 7.12 13.96 10.41
N SER A 186 5.85 14.35 10.55
CA SER A 186 4.95 14.71 9.45
C SER A 186 5.14 16.13 8.92
N GLN A 187 6.05 16.94 9.48
CA GLN A 187 6.32 18.29 8.97
C GLN A 187 7.09 18.23 7.62
N PRO A 188 6.56 18.82 6.54
CA PRO A 188 7.21 18.81 5.23
C PRO A 188 8.60 19.46 5.25
N ASN A 189 8.78 20.49 6.08
CA ASN A 189 10.02 21.23 6.27
C ASN A 189 10.86 20.72 7.46
N TRP A 190 10.55 19.55 8.01
CA TRP A 190 11.33 18.97 9.10
C TRP A 190 12.80 18.80 8.69
N ARG A 191 13.70 19.40 9.47
CA ARG A 191 15.15 19.25 9.37
C ARG A 191 15.64 18.73 10.72
N PRO A 192 15.71 17.41 10.93
CA PRO A 192 15.97 16.87 12.27
C PRO A 192 17.35 17.23 12.79
N ASN A 193 17.47 17.41 14.11
CA ASN A 193 18.76 17.25 14.81
C ASN A 193 18.93 15.81 15.33
N CYS A 194 20.11 15.49 15.87
CA CYS A 194 20.43 14.14 16.33
C CYS A 194 19.49 13.62 17.44
N SER A 195 19.13 14.46 18.42
CA SER A 195 18.18 14.09 19.46
C SER A 195 16.77 13.81 18.91
N GLU A 196 16.35 14.50 17.85
CA GLU A 196 15.06 14.25 17.20
C GLU A 196 15.10 12.97 16.37
N VAL A 197 16.21 12.68 15.66
CA VAL A 197 16.44 11.39 14.99
C VAL A 197 16.40 10.25 16.01
N ALA A 198 17.12 10.39 17.13
CA ALA A 198 17.14 9.40 18.21
C ALA A 198 15.74 9.14 18.78
N ALA A 199 14.95 10.20 18.95
CA ALA A 199 13.58 10.10 19.42
C ALA A 199 12.68 9.38 18.42
N ALA A 200 12.61 9.85 17.18
CA ALA A 200 11.81 9.21 16.14
C ALA A 200 12.20 7.74 15.97
N ALA A 201 13.49 7.44 15.82
CA ALA A 201 13.98 6.09 15.60
C ALA A 201 13.65 5.11 16.74
N THR A 202 13.83 5.56 17.99
CA THR A 202 13.55 4.72 19.16
C THR A 202 12.06 4.51 19.36
N ILE A 203 11.22 5.53 19.13
CA ILE A 203 9.76 5.39 19.22
C ILE A 203 9.28 4.40 18.17
N THR A 204 9.75 4.55 16.94
CA THR A 204 9.44 3.64 15.84
C THR A 204 9.80 2.19 16.19
N ALA A 205 11.04 1.93 16.62
CA ALA A 205 11.47 0.57 16.97
C ALA A 205 10.81 0.02 18.24
N ALA A 206 10.61 0.83 19.28
CA ALA A 206 10.01 0.38 20.54
C ALA A 206 8.56 -0.08 20.34
N TRP A 207 7.83 0.58 19.44
CA TRP A 207 6.43 0.29 19.19
C TRP A 207 6.20 -0.61 17.97
N GLY A 208 7.27 -1.04 17.30
CA GLY A 208 7.17 -1.82 16.07
C GLY A 208 6.36 -1.09 15.00
N LEU A 209 6.72 0.17 14.76
CA LEU A 209 6.17 1.02 13.71
C LEU A 209 7.16 1.14 12.54
N SER A 210 6.70 1.63 11.40
CA SER A 210 7.53 2.02 10.25
C SER A 210 7.77 3.52 10.21
N LEU A 211 8.55 3.98 9.24
CA LEU A 211 8.70 5.38 8.89
C LEU A 211 8.19 5.65 7.48
N GLU A 212 7.55 6.81 7.32
CA GLU A 212 7.25 7.36 5.99
C GLU A 212 8.57 7.67 5.25
N PRO A 213 8.67 7.43 3.92
CA PRO A 213 9.90 7.60 3.15
C PRO A 213 10.58 8.98 3.28
N GLN A 214 9.83 10.08 3.26
CA GLN A 214 10.37 11.41 3.45
C GLN A 214 10.97 11.58 4.86
N ALA A 215 10.29 11.10 5.90
CA ALA A 215 10.81 11.12 7.27
C ALA A 215 12.09 10.27 7.40
N ALA A 216 12.10 9.05 6.83
CA ALA A 216 13.26 8.17 6.81
C ALA A 216 14.46 8.78 6.07
N SER A 217 14.23 9.42 4.92
CA SER A 217 15.25 10.11 4.14
C SER A 217 15.87 11.28 4.93
N LYS A 218 15.05 12.12 5.56
CA LYS A 218 15.50 13.22 6.43
C LYS A 218 16.33 12.72 7.62
N MET A 219 15.93 11.59 8.22
CA MET A 219 16.67 10.97 9.31
C MET A 219 18.02 10.42 8.84
N THR A 220 18.04 9.71 7.71
CA THR A 220 19.25 9.15 7.11
C THR A 220 20.26 10.25 6.77
N GLY A 221 19.83 11.32 6.11
CA GLY A 221 20.71 12.44 5.78
C GLY A 221 21.26 13.21 7.00
N ARG A 222 20.65 13.04 8.19
CA ARG A 222 21.15 13.65 9.43
C ARG A 222 22.02 12.69 10.24
N VAL A 223 21.67 11.40 10.29
CA VAL A 223 22.23 10.43 11.23
C VAL A 223 23.72 10.20 11.04
N GLU A 224 24.24 10.36 9.82
CA GLU A 224 25.68 10.27 9.50
C GLU A 224 26.55 11.23 10.33
N SER A 225 25.97 12.37 10.75
CA SER A 225 26.66 13.37 11.58
C SER A 225 26.44 13.17 13.09
N CYS A 226 25.70 12.12 13.49
CA CYS A 226 25.27 11.88 14.86
C CYS A 226 26.07 10.74 15.51
N ASN A 227 26.94 11.07 16.48
CA ASN A 227 27.75 10.09 17.20
C ASN A 227 27.05 9.56 18.48
N GLU A 228 25.73 9.36 18.40
CA GLU A 228 24.89 8.98 19.53
C GLU A 228 24.70 7.48 19.59
N ARG A 229 24.54 6.94 20.82
CA ARG A 229 24.16 5.56 21.03
C ARG A 229 22.82 5.49 21.75
N VAL A 230 21.97 4.58 21.31
CA VAL A 230 20.59 4.43 21.78
C VAL A 230 20.35 3.03 22.30
N ARG A 231 19.34 2.88 23.17
CA ARG A 231 18.87 1.60 23.69
C ARG A 231 17.36 1.53 23.49
N VAL A 232 16.90 0.59 22.68
CA VAL A 232 15.48 0.36 22.44
C VAL A 232 14.94 -0.59 23.51
N ARG A 233 13.80 -0.22 24.11
CA ARG A 233 13.00 -1.12 24.95
C ARG A 233 11.73 -1.44 24.17
N PRO A 234 11.55 -2.67 23.66
CA PRO A 234 10.32 -3.06 23.00
C PRO A 234 9.13 -2.88 23.94
N MET A 235 8.19 -2.03 23.55
CA MET A 235 6.90 -1.80 24.21
C MET A 235 5.77 -2.52 23.48
N ASN A 236 5.99 -2.83 22.20
CA ASN A 236 5.13 -3.65 21.38
C ASN A 236 5.98 -4.64 20.58
N THR A 237 5.51 -5.89 20.49
CA THR A 237 6.18 -6.97 19.75
C THR A 237 5.64 -7.14 18.33
N ARG A 238 4.55 -6.42 17.98
CA ARG A 238 4.07 -6.40 16.60
C ARG A 238 5.00 -5.49 15.81
N ASN A 239 5.81 -6.09 14.94
CA ASN A 239 6.64 -5.35 13.99
C ASN A 239 5.75 -4.63 12.98
N PRO A 240 6.23 -3.53 12.39
CA PRO A 240 5.50 -2.89 11.33
C PRO A 240 5.43 -3.82 10.13
N ILE A 241 4.54 -3.45 9.23
CA ILE A 241 4.50 -4.04 7.91
C ILE A 241 5.90 -3.94 7.34
N LYS A 242 6.45 -5.08 6.91
CA LYS A 242 7.68 -5.03 6.14
C LYS A 242 7.33 -4.31 4.83
N PRO A 243 8.24 -3.48 4.27
CA PRO A 243 8.06 -3.01 2.92
C PRO A 243 7.80 -4.25 2.07
N THR A 244 6.63 -4.31 1.46
CA THR A 244 6.15 -5.49 0.77
C THR A 244 6.83 -5.55 -0.59
N ALA A 245 8.14 -5.78 -0.58
CA ALA A 245 8.84 -6.41 -1.69
C ALA A 245 8.55 -7.93 -1.70
N VAL A 246 7.38 -8.33 -1.18
CA VAL A 246 6.77 -9.66 -1.37
C VAL A 246 6.88 -9.97 -2.84
N GLY A 247 7.55 -11.09 -3.14
CA GLY A 247 8.24 -11.36 -4.40
C GLY A 247 7.60 -10.69 -5.59
N ASN A 248 8.07 -9.48 -5.94
CA ASN A 248 7.60 -8.79 -7.13
C ASN A 248 7.77 -9.79 -8.28
N PRO A 249 6.66 -10.28 -8.86
CA PRO A 249 6.74 -11.41 -9.78
C PRO A 249 7.44 -11.03 -11.08
N LEU A 250 7.68 -9.73 -11.32
CA LEU A 250 8.38 -9.20 -12.47
C LEU A 250 9.87 -8.96 -12.21
N LEU A 251 10.35 -9.14 -10.97
CA LEU A 251 11.76 -9.11 -10.61
C LEU A 251 12.35 -10.52 -10.53
N ALA A 252 13.66 -10.63 -10.75
CA ALA A 252 14.36 -11.87 -10.45
C ALA A 252 14.42 -12.09 -8.92
N PRO A 253 14.34 -13.33 -8.41
CA PRO A 253 14.34 -13.60 -6.97
C PRO A 253 15.50 -12.98 -6.18
N GLY A 254 16.65 -12.77 -6.82
CA GLY A 254 17.83 -12.14 -6.22
C GLY A 254 17.84 -10.60 -6.21
N THR A 255 16.85 -9.93 -6.81
CA THR A 255 16.86 -8.46 -6.98
C THR A 255 15.83 -7.73 -6.12
N ALA A 256 14.81 -8.44 -5.60
CA ALA A 256 13.65 -7.85 -4.92
C ALA A 256 13.97 -7.02 -3.66
N ASN A 257 15.05 -7.34 -2.93
CA ASN A 257 15.37 -6.72 -1.63
C ASN A 257 16.57 -5.76 -1.67
N LYS A 258 17.19 -5.54 -2.83
CA LYS A 258 18.36 -4.66 -2.95
C LYS A 258 17.93 -3.24 -3.35
N VAL A 259 18.47 -2.24 -2.68
CA VAL A 259 18.39 -0.83 -3.12
C VAL A 259 19.44 -0.61 -4.21
N TRP A 260 19.03 -0.04 -5.33
CA TRP A 260 19.89 0.18 -6.51
C TRP A 260 20.11 1.67 -6.74
N GLN A 261 21.32 2.03 -7.20
CA GLN A 261 21.60 3.37 -7.71
C GLN A 261 21.04 3.55 -9.12
N THR A 262 20.80 4.80 -9.53
CA THR A 262 20.30 5.10 -10.88
C THR A 262 21.23 4.57 -11.98
N THR A 263 22.54 4.51 -11.73
CA THR A 263 23.56 3.99 -12.66
C THR A 263 23.59 2.47 -12.78
N GLU A 264 23.03 1.74 -11.80
CA GLU A 264 23.15 0.28 -11.68
C GLU A 264 21.89 -0.46 -12.17
N VAL A 265 20.84 0.25 -12.61
CA VAL A 265 19.53 -0.38 -12.90
C VAL A 265 19.55 -1.40 -14.07
N LEU A 266 20.62 -1.40 -14.87
CA LEU A 266 20.83 -2.35 -15.97
C LEU A 266 21.70 -3.56 -15.59
N ASP A 267 22.38 -3.54 -14.45
CA ASP A 267 23.29 -4.60 -14.02
C ASP A 267 22.61 -5.93 -13.59
N PRO A 268 21.45 -5.92 -12.90
CA PRO A 268 20.86 -7.15 -12.38
C PRO A 268 20.33 -8.08 -13.48
N PRO A 269 20.13 -9.38 -13.17
CA PRO A 269 19.39 -10.28 -14.05
C PRO A 269 17.94 -9.80 -14.20
N ALA A 270 17.34 -10.08 -15.35
CA ALA A 270 15.95 -9.76 -15.62
C ALA A 270 15.00 -10.79 -14.97
N GLY A 271 13.84 -10.31 -14.51
CA GLY A 271 12.72 -11.17 -14.13
C GLY A 271 12.01 -11.77 -15.35
N PRO A 272 10.81 -12.36 -15.15
CA PRO A 272 10.06 -12.94 -16.26
C PRO A 272 9.59 -11.85 -17.25
N PRO A 273 9.28 -12.24 -18.52
CA PRO A 273 8.72 -11.34 -19.51
C PRO A 273 7.36 -10.78 -19.08
N ILE A 274 7.18 -9.47 -19.27
CA ILE A 274 5.90 -8.80 -19.15
C ILE A 274 5.06 -9.18 -20.37
N THR A 275 3.84 -9.68 -20.15
CA THR A 275 2.92 -10.09 -21.21
C THR A 275 1.88 -9.00 -21.50
N GLY A 276 1.10 -9.19 -22.57
CA GLY A 276 -0.06 -8.33 -22.86
C GLY A 276 -1.15 -8.39 -21.78
N ASP A 277 -1.09 -9.34 -20.85
CA ASP A 277 -2.02 -9.41 -19.71
C ASP A 277 -1.89 -8.22 -18.77
N LEU A 278 -0.77 -7.48 -18.82
CA LEU A 278 -0.62 -6.24 -18.06
C LEU A 278 -1.70 -5.20 -18.41
N PHE A 279 -2.20 -5.22 -19.65
CA PHE A 279 -3.10 -4.20 -20.19
C PHE A 279 -4.54 -4.70 -20.25
N GLY A 280 -5.37 -4.28 -19.31
CA GLY A 280 -6.82 -4.47 -19.37
C GLY A 280 -7.56 -3.16 -19.63
N LEU A 281 -8.82 -3.27 -20.05
CA LEU A 281 -9.63 -2.13 -20.48
C LEU A 281 -11.09 -2.35 -20.10
N HIS A 282 -11.74 -1.27 -19.66
CA HIS A 282 -13.18 -1.20 -19.55
C HIS A 282 -13.76 -0.61 -20.84
N ILE A 283 -14.77 -1.26 -21.41
CA ILE A 283 -15.48 -0.81 -22.61
C ILE A 283 -16.99 -0.93 -22.34
N PRO A 284 -17.61 0.01 -21.59
CA PRO A 284 -19.03 -0.08 -21.26
C PRO A 284 -19.95 -0.10 -22.48
N ASP A 285 -19.56 0.57 -23.58
CA ASP A 285 -20.30 0.57 -24.84
C ASP A 285 -19.53 -0.18 -25.94
N ILE A 286 -19.71 -1.50 -25.96
CA ILE A 286 -19.13 -2.39 -26.98
C ILE A 286 -19.74 -2.20 -28.39
N TYR A 287 -20.86 -1.50 -28.51
CA TYR A 287 -21.48 -1.19 -29.81
C TYR A 287 -20.90 0.09 -30.42
N GLY A 288 -20.18 0.87 -29.62
CA GLY A 288 -19.43 2.02 -30.08
C GLY A 288 -18.20 1.65 -30.90
N PRO A 289 -17.39 2.66 -31.27
CA PRO A 289 -16.14 2.44 -31.98
C PRO A 289 -15.20 1.53 -31.19
N LYS A 290 -14.68 0.50 -31.86
CA LYS A 290 -13.70 -0.42 -31.28
C LYS A 290 -12.43 0.34 -30.83
N PRO A 291 -11.83 0.00 -29.67
CA PRO A 291 -10.57 0.59 -29.23
C PRO A 291 -9.46 0.43 -30.27
N SER A 292 -8.71 1.52 -30.46
CA SER A 292 -7.41 1.49 -31.15
C SER A 292 -6.26 1.09 -30.22
N LEU A 293 -6.58 0.71 -28.98
CA LEU A 293 -5.64 0.37 -27.92
C LEU A 293 -5.38 -1.14 -27.94
N ASP A 294 -4.13 -1.57 -27.79
CA ASP A 294 -3.80 -2.97 -27.57
C ASP A 294 -4.03 -3.33 -26.10
N TYR A 295 -4.94 -4.26 -25.84
CA TYR A 295 -5.26 -4.78 -24.50
C TYR A 295 -5.39 -6.31 -24.54
N GLY A 296 -5.19 -6.97 -23.40
CA GLY A 296 -5.39 -8.41 -23.21
C GLY A 296 -6.73 -8.75 -22.55
N TRP A 297 -7.23 -7.87 -21.67
CA TRP A 297 -8.40 -8.13 -20.82
C TRP A 297 -9.52 -7.12 -21.01
N LEU A 298 -10.76 -7.60 -21.14
CA LEU A 298 -11.98 -6.82 -21.03
C LEU A 298 -12.60 -7.06 -19.65
N ARG A 299 -12.67 -6.01 -18.83
CA ARG A 299 -13.39 -6.08 -17.55
C ARG A 299 -14.83 -5.58 -17.73
N LEU A 300 -15.79 -6.40 -17.32
CA LEU A 300 -17.22 -6.14 -17.47
C LEU A 300 -17.80 -5.50 -16.21
N TRP A 301 -17.63 -4.18 -16.12
CA TRP A 301 -18.27 -3.30 -15.12
C TRP A 301 -18.81 -2.05 -15.82
N ASP A 302 -19.91 -1.48 -15.32
CA ASP A 302 -20.70 -0.42 -15.99
C ASP A 302 -21.18 -0.76 -17.42
N ALA A 303 -21.07 -2.02 -17.84
CA ALA A 303 -21.40 -2.51 -19.18
C ALA A 303 -22.82 -3.11 -19.28
N LYS A 304 -23.70 -2.84 -18.30
CA LYS A 304 -25.03 -3.46 -18.15
C LYS A 304 -25.00 -4.99 -18.03
N THR A 305 -23.91 -5.51 -17.48
CA THR A 305 -23.66 -6.96 -17.31
C THR A 305 -23.87 -7.46 -15.87
N GLY A 306 -24.18 -6.55 -14.93
CA GLY A 306 -24.49 -6.89 -13.53
C GLY A 306 -25.83 -7.60 -13.35
N TRP A 307 -26.17 -7.90 -12.11
CA TRP A 307 -27.33 -8.74 -11.78
C TRP A 307 -28.67 -8.05 -12.09
N GLU A 308 -28.83 -6.77 -11.79
CA GLU A 308 -30.08 -6.04 -12.04
C GLU A 308 -30.44 -5.98 -13.53
N PRO A 309 -29.53 -5.59 -14.45
CA PRO A 309 -29.83 -5.62 -15.88
C PRO A 309 -30.11 -7.02 -16.41
N LEU A 310 -29.46 -8.03 -15.82
CA LEU A 310 -29.63 -9.42 -16.19
C LEU A 310 -30.97 -10.00 -15.72
N GLU A 311 -31.40 -9.69 -14.50
CA GLU A 311 -32.51 -10.36 -13.82
C GLU A 311 -33.45 -9.35 -13.14
N GLN A 312 -34.04 -8.46 -13.96
CA GLN A 312 -34.97 -7.42 -13.48
C GLN A 312 -36.21 -8.01 -12.78
N THR A 313 -36.64 -9.20 -13.21
CA THR A 313 -37.69 -9.99 -12.55
C THR A 313 -37.11 -11.33 -12.12
N ARG A 314 -37.29 -11.69 -10.84
CA ARG A 314 -36.76 -12.94 -10.27
C ARG A 314 -37.12 -14.15 -11.15
N GLY A 315 -36.09 -14.87 -11.60
CA GLY A 315 -36.14 -16.05 -12.45
C GLY A 315 -36.21 -15.78 -13.96
N ILE A 316 -36.29 -14.52 -14.40
CA ILE A 316 -36.36 -14.14 -15.82
C ILE A 316 -35.06 -13.43 -16.21
N TYR A 317 -34.25 -14.12 -17.01
CA TYR A 317 -32.92 -13.65 -17.41
C TYR A 317 -32.91 -13.00 -18.80
N TYR A 318 -32.29 -11.83 -18.91
CA TYR A 318 -32.01 -11.12 -20.15
C TYR A 318 -30.52 -11.19 -20.50
N TRP A 319 -30.13 -12.24 -21.22
CA TRP A 319 -28.72 -12.56 -21.49
C TRP A 319 -28.00 -11.66 -22.50
N LYS A 320 -28.72 -10.81 -23.23
CA LYS A 320 -28.19 -10.12 -24.42
C LYS A 320 -26.87 -9.39 -24.17
N TRP A 321 -26.78 -8.59 -23.11
CA TRP A 321 -25.60 -7.76 -22.87
C TRP A 321 -24.36 -8.58 -22.57
N ILE A 322 -24.51 -9.65 -21.78
CA ILE A 322 -23.40 -10.55 -21.46
C ILE A 322 -23.04 -11.39 -22.69
N ASP A 323 -24.03 -11.93 -23.42
CA ASP A 323 -23.80 -12.70 -24.65
C ASP A 323 -23.01 -11.87 -25.69
N ASP A 324 -23.42 -10.61 -25.91
CA ASP A 324 -22.75 -9.70 -26.85
C ASP A 324 -21.34 -9.33 -26.37
N ALA A 325 -21.14 -9.10 -25.06
CA ALA A 325 -19.83 -8.78 -24.50
C ALA A 325 -18.83 -9.94 -24.61
N ILE A 326 -19.27 -11.17 -24.31
CA ILE A 326 -18.43 -12.37 -24.49
C ILE A 326 -18.10 -12.57 -25.97
N ALA A 327 -19.09 -12.47 -26.87
CA ALA A 327 -18.86 -12.60 -28.31
C ALA A 327 -17.91 -11.51 -28.86
N TYR A 328 -18.05 -10.27 -28.36
CA TYR A 328 -17.15 -9.16 -28.68
C TYR A 328 -15.71 -9.45 -28.26
N SER A 329 -15.51 -10.02 -27.06
CA SER A 329 -14.20 -10.39 -26.54
C SER A 329 -13.57 -11.56 -27.34
N GLU A 330 -14.34 -12.63 -27.57
CA GLU A 330 -13.92 -13.82 -28.31
C GLU A 330 -13.50 -13.48 -29.76
N ALA A 331 -14.27 -12.62 -30.45
CA ALA A 331 -13.96 -12.17 -31.80
C ALA A 331 -12.60 -11.44 -31.92
N GLN A 332 -12.03 -11.04 -30.79
CA GLN A 332 -10.78 -10.29 -30.70
C GLN A 332 -9.68 -11.07 -29.97
N GLY A 333 -9.98 -12.31 -29.54
CA GLY A 333 -9.07 -13.13 -28.73
C GLY A 333 -8.70 -12.47 -27.39
N LYS A 334 -9.64 -11.72 -26.79
CA LYS A 334 -9.44 -11.03 -25.51
C LYS A 334 -10.05 -11.85 -24.38
N LYS A 335 -9.41 -11.78 -23.22
CA LYS A 335 -9.85 -12.43 -21.99
C LYS A 335 -10.90 -11.60 -21.29
N VAL A 336 -11.76 -12.24 -20.49
CA VAL A 336 -12.87 -11.57 -19.80
C VAL A 336 -12.76 -11.68 -18.29
N ILE A 337 -12.88 -10.54 -17.61
CA ILE A 337 -13.26 -10.49 -16.19
C ILE A 337 -14.76 -10.19 -16.12
N TYR A 338 -15.53 -11.13 -15.58
CA TYR A 338 -16.93 -10.89 -15.20
C TYR A 338 -17.01 -10.51 -13.72
N VAL A 339 -17.67 -9.39 -13.43
CA VAL A 339 -17.83 -8.89 -12.06
C VAL A 339 -19.24 -9.16 -11.58
N PHE A 340 -19.39 -9.96 -10.52
CA PHE A 340 -20.66 -10.16 -9.86
C PHE A 340 -21.04 -8.91 -9.06
N GLY A 341 -22.09 -8.18 -9.42
CA GLY A 341 -22.53 -6.97 -8.73
C GLY A 341 -23.96 -6.57 -9.08
N ASP A 342 -24.33 -5.33 -8.74
CA ASP A 342 -25.62 -4.69 -9.07
C ASP A 342 -26.87 -5.46 -8.62
N THR A 343 -27.05 -5.68 -7.31
CA THR A 343 -28.21 -6.41 -6.77
C THR A 343 -29.55 -5.82 -7.25
N PRO A 344 -30.45 -6.59 -7.87
CA PRO A 344 -31.78 -6.10 -8.22
C PRO A 344 -32.63 -5.80 -6.98
N ALA A 345 -33.56 -4.86 -7.11
CA ALA A 345 -34.43 -4.39 -6.02
C ALA A 345 -35.20 -5.50 -5.29
N TRP A 346 -35.48 -6.63 -5.96
CA TRP A 346 -36.18 -7.77 -5.37
C TRP A 346 -35.26 -8.72 -4.57
N ALA A 347 -33.92 -8.62 -4.72
CA ALA A 347 -32.92 -9.47 -4.07
C ALA A 347 -32.16 -8.79 -2.92
N GLY A 348 -32.38 -7.49 -2.72
CA GLY A 348 -31.74 -6.70 -1.68
C GLY A 348 -32.06 -5.21 -1.82
N PRO A 349 -31.46 -4.36 -0.96
CA PRO A 349 -31.54 -2.92 -1.17
C PRO A 349 -30.99 -2.57 -2.56
N ASN A 350 -31.62 -1.58 -3.21
CA ASN A 350 -31.26 -1.15 -4.57
C ASN A 350 -29.73 -0.99 -4.75
N PRO A 351 -29.16 -1.21 -5.94
CA PRO A 351 -27.72 -1.08 -6.18
C PRO A 351 -27.16 0.22 -5.56
N PRO A 352 -25.93 0.17 -5.01
CA PRO A 352 -24.89 -0.84 -5.23
C PRO A 352 -24.62 -1.76 -4.03
N TYR A 353 -25.63 -2.07 -3.21
CA TYR A 353 -25.45 -2.90 -2.01
C TYR A 353 -25.45 -4.42 -2.32
N PRO A 354 -24.73 -5.24 -1.52
CA PRO A 354 -24.82 -6.69 -1.60
C PRO A 354 -26.25 -7.21 -1.37
N PRO A 355 -26.57 -8.42 -1.86
CA PRO A 355 -27.88 -9.04 -1.64
C PRO A 355 -28.14 -9.36 -0.17
N THR A 356 -29.42 -9.40 0.21
CA THR A 356 -29.84 -9.79 1.56
C THR A 356 -29.95 -11.31 1.74
N SER A 357 -29.86 -12.08 0.66
CA SER A 357 -29.94 -13.54 0.65
C SER A 357 -28.76 -14.16 -0.11
N LEU A 358 -27.98 -14.96 0.59
CA LEU A 358 -26.88 -15.73 0.00
C LEU A 358 -27.38 -16.80 -0.99
N ASP A 359 -28.56 -17.37 -0.76
CA ASP A 359 -29.15 -18.37 -1.67
C ASP A 359 -29.54 -17.75 -3.02
N GLU A 360 -30.06 -16.52 -3.01
CA GLU A 360 -30.35 -15.79 -4.25
C GLU A 360 -29.05 -15.43 -4.98
N PHE A 361 -28.02 -15.03 -4.26
CA PHE A 361 -26.71 -14.78 -4.84
C PHE A 361 -26.13 -16.07 -5.46
N ARG A 362 -26.22 -17.21 -4.77
CA ARG A 362 -25.79 -18.51 -5.28
C ARG A 362 -26.52 -18.88 -6.56
N ARG A 363 -27.83 -18.69 -6.63
CA ARG A 363 -28.61 -18.94 -7.86
C ARG A 363 -28.14 -18.08 -9.03
N TYR A 364 -27.86 -16.81 -8.79
CA TYR A 364 -27.31 -15.90 -9.80
C TYR A 364 -25.92 -16.33 -10.26
N VAL A 365 -25.01 -16.60 -9.32
CA VAL A 365 -23.66 -17.11 -9.61
C VAL A 365 -23.74 -18.41 -10.40
N ASP A 366 -24.55 -19.37 -9.98
CA ASP A 366 -24.72 -20.65 -10.66
C ASP A 366 -25.28 -20.48 -12.08
N ALA A 367 -26.23 -19.56 -12.29
CA ALA A 367 -26.77 -19.27 -13.62
C ALA A 367 -25.69 -18.75 -14.58
N ILE A 368 -24.83 -17.83 -14.12
CA ILE A 368 -23.72 -17.27 -14.90
C ILE A 368 -22.64 -18.32 -15.15
N VAL A 369 -22.14 -18.96 -14.10
CA VAL A 369 -21.01 -19.91 -14.19
C VAL A 369 -21.41 -21.14 -14.98
N SER A 370 -22.64 -21.64 -14.85
CA SER A 370 -23.12 -22.77 -15.65
C SER A 370 -23.29 -22.43 -17.13
N ARG A 371 -23.67 -21.19 -17.45
CA ARG A 371 -23.89 -20.75 -18.84
C ARG A 371 -22.59 -20.48 -19.58
N TYR A 372 -21.66 -19.77 -18.95
CA TYR A 372 -20.45 -19.27 -19.62
C TYR A 372 -19.21 -20.11 -19.34
N GLY A 373 -19.09 -20.71 -18.14
CA GLY A 373 -17.98 -21.58 -17.77
C GLY A 373 -16.62 -20.99 -18.17
N ALA A 374 -15.82 -21.80 -18.88
CA ALA A 374 -14.48 -21.42 -19.32
C ALA A 374 -14.41 -20.32 -20.42
N ARG A 375 -15.56 -19.81 -20.90
CA ARG A 375 -15.59 -18.62 -21.80
C ARG A 375 -15.32 -17.32 -21.04
N ILE A 376 -15.43 -17.35 -19.71
CA ILE A 376 -15.00 -16.27 -18.83
C ILE A 376 -13.71 -16.72 -18.14
N ASP A 377 -12.63 -15.97 -18.36
CA ASP A 377 -11.32 -16.29 -17.83
C ASP A 377 -11.20 -16.01 -16.33
N ALA A 378 -11.94 -15.02 -15.83
CA ALA A 378 -11.89 -14.58 -14.43
C ALA A 378 -13.26 -14.13 -13.92
N TYR A 379 -13.62 -14.61 -12.73
CA TYR A 379 -14.86 -14.28 -12.03
C TYR A 379 -14.50 -13.45 -10.78
N GLN A 380 -14.84 -12.16 -10.80
CA GLN A 380 -14.60 -11.24 -9.69
C GLN A 380 -15.81 -11.13 -8.77
N VAL A 381 -15.57 -11.29 -7.47
CA VAL A 381 -16.60 -11.22 -6.44
C VAL A 381 -16.84 -9.76 -6.07
N TRP A 382 -17.92 -9.12 -6.51
CA TRP A 382 -18.26 -7.75 -6.10
C TRP A 382 -17.30 -6.64 -6.55
N ASN A 383 -17.78 -5.39 -6.46
CA ASN A 383 -17.05 -4.18 -6.83
C ASN A 383 -17.08 -3.15 -5.70
N GLU A 384 -15.90 -2.71 -5.24
CA GLU A 384 -15.70 -1.66 -4.22
C GLU A 384 -16.68 -1.70 -3.03
N PRO A 385 -16.88 -2.87 -2.37
CA PRO A 385 -17.82 -2.97 -1.25
C PRO A 385 -17.48 -1.98 -0.13
N ASN A 386 -16.20 -1.67 0.05
CA ASN A 386 -15.72 -0.76 1.08
C ASN A 386 -16.17 0.70 0.88
N PHE A 387 -16.58 1.11 -0.33
CA PHE A 387 -17.13 2.44 -0.58
C PHE A 387 -18.62 2.53 -0.24
N TYR A 388 -19.38 1.45 -0.47
CA TYR A 388 -20.84 1.44 -0.36
C TYR A 388 -21.37 0.84 0.94
N VAL A 389 -20.55 0.10 1.67
CA VAL A 389 -20.92 -0.55 2.92
C VAL A 389 -20.16 0.10 4.09
N PRO A 390 -20.68 1.19 4.67
CA PRO A 390 -19.96 1.93 5.70
C PRO A 390 -19.97 1.28 7.10
N GLU A 391 -20.79 0.26 7.38
CA GLU A 391 -20.91 -0.32 8.74
C GLU A 391 -21.10 -1.86 8.75
N THR A 392 -20.15 -2.52 9.44
CA THR A 392 -20.03 -3.86 10.07
C THR A 392 -21.01 -5.03 9.85
N GLU A 393 -22.23 -4.85 9.37
CA GLU A 393 -23.24 -5.94 9.39
C GLU A 393 -23.29 -6.79 8.10
N SER A 394 -22.56 -6.44 7.03
CA SER A 394 -22.60 -7.18 5.75
C SER A 394 -21.26 -7.65 5.18
N LEU A 395 -20.10 -7.32 5.77
CA LEU A 395 -18.81 -7.76 5.24
C LEU A 395 -18.56 -9.27 5.48
N ALA A 396 -19.12 -9.89 6.53
CA ALA A 396 -19.15 -11.35 6.68
C ALA A 396 -19.85 -12.04 5.49
N ASN A 397 -20.91 -11.42 4.94
CA ASN A 397 -21.58 -11.94 3.77
C ASN A 397 -20.69 -11.91 2.53
N LEU A 398 -19.74 -10.97 2.39
CA LEU A 398 -18.82 -10.97 1.24
C LEU A 398 -17.85 -12.15 1.26
N VAL A 399 -17.46 -12.62 2.45
CA VAL A 399 -16.65 -13.84 2.59
C VAL A 399 -17.47 -15.05 2.14
N ASP A 400 -18.73 -15.15 2.57
CA ASP A 400 -19.65 -16.18 2.09
C ASP A 400 -19.91 -16.10 0.58
N MET A 401 -20.08 -14.89 0.03
CA MET A 401 -20.23 -14.66 -1.42
C MET A 401 -18.95 -15.06 -2.17
N THR A 402 -17.77 -14.84 -1.59
CA THR A 402 -16.50 -15.28 -2.16
C THR A 402 -16.45 -16.79 -2.27
N GLU A 403 -16.84 -17.51 -1.20
CA GLU A 403 -16.95 -18.97 -1.23
C GLU A 403 -17.98 -19.47 -2.24
N VAL A 404 -19.13 -18.79 -2.37
CA VAL A 404 -20.14 -19.15 -3.37
C VAL A 404 -19.58 -19.10 -4.79
N VAL A 405 -18.82 -18.04 -5.13
CA VAL A 405 -18.17 -17.95 -6.45
C VAL A 405 -17.06 -18.98 -6.59
N HIS A 406 -16.22 -19.14 -5.55
CA HIS A 406 -15.18 -20.16 -5.54
C HIS A 406 -15.73 -21.56 -5.80
N ASP A 407 -16.74 -21.99 -5.04
CA ASP A 407 -17.33 -23.31 -5.13
C ASP A 407 -18.03 -23.51 -6.48
N ALA A 408 -18.69 -22.47 -7.00
CA ALA A 408 -19.31 -22.53 -8.31
C ALA A 408 -18.28 -22.77 -9.43
N VAL A 409 -17.12 -22.12 -9.36
CA VAL A 409 -16.05 -22.21 -10.37
C VAL A 409 -15.24 -23.49 -10.18
N LYS A 410 -14.66 -23.69 -8.98
CA LYS A 410 -13.76 -24.81 -8.67
C LYS A 410 -14.50 -26.13 -8.54
N GLY A 411 -15.72 -26.15 -7.99
CA GLY A 411 -16.56 -27.35 -7.91
C GLY A 411 -16.98 -27.91 -9.28
N ARG A 412 -16.96 -27.08 -10.33
CA ARG A 412 -17.17 -27.48 -11.72
C ARG A 412 -15.86 -27.82 -12.47
N GLY A 413 -14.71 -27.71 -11.81
CA GLY A 413 -13.40 -27.98 -12.42
C GLY A 413 -13.00 -26.98 -13.52
N LEU A 414 -13.51 -25.75 -13.47
CA LEU A 414 -13.20 -24.73 -14.47
C LEU A 414 -11.76 -24.20 -14.29
N PRO A 415 -11.05 -23.86 -15.38
CA PRO A 415 -9.73 -23.24 -15.31
C PRO A 415 -9.79 -21.75 -14.93
N SER A 416 -10.98 -21.17 -14.87
CA SER A 416 -11.19 -19.75 -14.58
C SER A 416 -10.66 -19.36 -13.19
N LEU A 417 -10.17 -18.12 -13.11
CA LEU A 417 -9.69 -17.51 -11.87
C LEU A 417 -10.87 -16.97 -11.04
N VAL A 418 -10.75 -17.06 -9.73
CA VAL A 418 -11.65 -16.44 -8.75
C VAL A 418 -10.93 -15.23 -8.19
N LEU A 419 -11.43 -14.04 -8.49
CA LEU A 419 -10.85 -12.78 -8.05
C LEU A 419 -11.57 -12.31 -6.78
N ALA A 420 -10.80 -11.87 -5.79
CA ALA A 420 -11.35 -11.21 -4.61
C ALA A 420 -12.16 -9.96 -5.00
N PRO A 421 -13.02 -9.44 -4.10
CA PRO A 421 -13.63 -8.13 -4.27
C PRO A 421 -12.62 -7.02 -4.40
N SER A 422 -12.88 -6.15 -5.38
CA SER A 422 -12.02 -5.00 -5.60
C SER A 422 -12.14 -4.01 -4.45
N THR A 423 -11.00 -3.53 -3.97
CA THR A 423 -10.94 -2.59 -2.86
C THR A 423 -10.56 -1.21 -3.37
N THR A 424 -11.39 -0.19 -3.14
CA THR A 424 -10.98 1.19 -3.44
C THR A 424 -10.01 1.70 -2.38
N MET A 425 -8.85 2.20 -2.81
CA MET A 425 -7.82 2.74 -1.90
C MET A 425 -7.87 4.26 -1.75
N ARG A 426 -8.83 4.89 -2.44
CA ARG A 426 -8.93 6.35 -2.59
C ARG A 426 -9.26 7.06 -1.28
N THR A 427 -9.97 6.41 -0.36
CA THR A 427 -10.36 6.98 0.93
C THR A 427 -9.83 6.11 2.07
N GLY A 428 -9.16 6.72 3.05
CA GLY A 428 -8.60 5.95 4.16
C GLY A 428 -9.65 5.28 5.04
N THR A 429 -10.79 5.94 5.24
CA THR A 429 -11.86 5.52 6.18
C THR A 429 -12.57 4.24 5.75
N ALA A 430 -12.56 3.93 4.46
CA ALA A 430 -13.17 2.72 3.92
C ALA A 430 -12.24 1.49 3.99
N VAL A 431 -10.92 1.70 3.94
CA VAL A 431 -9.96 0.59 3.79
C VAL A 431 -9.75 -0.17 5.11
N GLY A 432 -9.72 0.54 6.25
CA GLY A 432 -9.50 -0.06 7.57
C GLY A 432 -10.56 -1.09 7.98
N PRO A 433 -11.87 -0.75 7.93
CA PRO A 433 -12.95 -1.69 8.19
C PRO A 433 -12.91 -2.91 7.26
N TYR A 434 -12.72 -2.68 5.96
CA TYR A 434 -12.63 -3.75 4.97
C TYR A 434 -11.51 -4.74 5.27
N PHE A 435 -10.33 -4.26 5.68
CA PHE A 435 -9.22 -5.13 6.08
C PHE A 435 -9.60 -6.10 7.21
N ASN A 436 -10.16 -5.57 8.31
CA ASN A 436 -10.49 -6.41 9.47
C ASN A 436 -11.67 -7.35 9.22
N GLU A 437 -12.64 -6.93 8.42
CA GLU A 437 -13.91 -7.66 8.29
C GLU A 437 -13.98 -8.57 7.07
N TYR A 438 -13.14 -8.34 6.06
CA TYR A 438 -13.04 -9.21 4.89
C TYR A 438 -11.76 -10.06 4.90
N LEU A 439 -10.58 -9.43 4.92
CA LEU A 439 -9.31 -10.17 4.73
C LEU A 439 -8.98 -11.09 5.92
N GLN A 440 -9.27 -10.68 7.16
CA GLN A 440 -9.03 -11.55 8.32
C GLN A 440 -9.93 -12.80 8.32
N PRO A 441 -11.27 -12.72 8.16
CA PRO A 441 -12.09 -13.93 8.08
C PRO A 441 -11.83 -14.76 6.80
N LEU A 442 -11.47 -14.12 5.68
CA LEU A 442 -11.04 -14.85 4.48
C LEU A 442 -9.80 -15.72 4.75
N ALA A 443 -8.88 -15.25 5.58
CA ALA A 443 -7.72 -16.01 6.04
C ALA A 443 -8.13 -17.27 6.81
N GLU A 444 -9.14 -17.16 7.68
CA GLU A 444 -9.69 -18.28 8.46
C GLU A 444 -10.34 -19.34 7.55
N ARG A 445 -10.78 -18.95 6.35
CA ARG A 445 -11.33 -19.84 5.32
C ARG A 445 -10.31 -20.34 4.29
N GLY A 446 -9.01 -20.07 4.53
CA GLY A 446 -7.93 -20.60 3.70
C GLY A 446 -7.76 -19.91 2.35
N TRP A 447 -8.20 -18.65 2.22
CA TRP A 447 -8.01 -17.82 1.02
C TRP A 447 -8.61 -18.42 -0.27
N PRO A 448 -9.95 -18.57 -0.37
CA PRO A 448 -10.64 -19.14 -1.54
C PRO A 448 -10.66 -18.21 -2.77
N VAL A 449 -9.52 -17.59 -3.10
CA VAL A 449 -9.31 -16.70 -4.24
C VAL A 449 -7.99 -17.03 -4.92
N ASP A 450 -7.90 -16.80 -6.22
CA ASP A 450 -6.67 -16.97 -7.00
C ASP A 450 -5.91 -15.63 -7.15
N VAL A 451 -6.60 -14.50 -7.02
CA VAL A 451 -6.07 -13.15 -7.27
C VAL A 451 -6.70 -12.14 -6.31
N PHE A 452 -5.88 -11.26 -5.73
CA PHE A 452 -6.35 -10.09 -5.00
C PHE A 452 -6.55 -8.90 -5.95
N THR A 453 -7.60 -8.12 -5.75
CA THR A 453 -7.94 -7.00 -6.63
C THR A 453 -8.03 -5.67 -5.87
N VAL A 454 -7.56 -4.61 -6.51
CA VAL A 454 -7.47 -3.26 -5.94
C VAL A 454 -7.86 -2.23 -6.99
N HIS A 455 -8.48 -1.12 -6.57
CA HIS A 455 -8.68 0.07 -7.38
C HIS A 455 -7.88 1.23 -6.80
N THR A 456 -7.07 1.88 -7.63
CA THR A 456 -6.02 2.80 -7.17
C THR A 456 -6.25 4.23 -7.62
N TYR A 457 -7.50 4.66 -7.75
CA TYR A 457 -7.81 6.06 -8.06
C TYR A 457 -7.20 7.00 -7.03
N PRO A 458 -6.44 8.02 -7.45
CA PRO A 458 -5.95 9.04 -6.53
C PRO A 458 -7.02 10.10 -6.23
N ARG A 459 -6.66 11.10 -5.42
CA ARG A 459 -7.45 12.34 -5.31
C ARG A 459 -7.50 13.08 -6.65
N ALA A 460 -8.42 14.02 -6.82
CA ALA A 460 -8.59 14.73 -8.10
C ALA A 460 -7.30 15.49 -8.50
N ALA A 461 -6.61 16.06 -7.52
CA ALA A 461 -5.32 16.71 -7.70
C ALA A 461 -4.12 15.73 -7.72
N GLY A 462 -4.33 14.45 -7.43
CA GLY A 462 -3.27 13.44 -7.36
C GLY A 462 -2.89 12.83 -8.71
N GLY A 463 -1.73 12.17 -8.74
CA GLY A 463 -1.17 11.52 -9.92
C GLY A 463 -0.60 10.13 -9.64
N PRO A 464 0.19 9.54 -10.56
CA PRO A 464 0.66 8.15 -10.51
C PRO A 464 1.45 7.77 -9.25
N GLN A 465 2.11 8.74 -8.60
CA GLN A 465 2.77 8.47 -7.32
C GLN A 465 1.80 8.03 -6.23
N GLN A 466 0.61 8.66 -6.16
CA GLN A 466 -0.42 8.25 -5.22
C GLN A 466 -1.00 6.88 -5.59
N GLN A 467 -1.04 6.54 -6.88
CA GLN A 467 -1.39 5.21 -7.34
C GLN A 467 -0.38 4.16 -6.86
N SER A 468 0.92 4.43 -6.98
CA SER A 468 1.98 3.57 -6.44
C SER A 468 1.86 3.40 -4.91
N HIS A 469 1.57 4.47 -4.19
CA HIS A 469 1.36 4.42 -2.74
C HIS A 469 0.13 3.58 -2.37
N ALA A 470 -0.95 3.65 -3.15
CA ALA A 470 -2.13 2.82 -2.96
C ALA A 470 -1.83 1.33 -3.15
N ILE A 471 -1.01 0.95 -4.14
CA ILE A 471 -0.55 -0.44 -4.32
C ILE A 471 0.28 -0.89 -3.12
N ALA A 472 1.29 -0.10 -2.73
CA ALA A 472 2.15 -0.42 -1.60
C ALA A 472 1.33 -0.62 -0.32
N LYS A 473 0.34 0.26 -0.11
CA LYS A 473 -0.61 0.15 1.00
C LYS A 473 -1.43 -1.12 0.95
N PHE A 474 -1.97 -1.49 -0.20
CA PHE A 474 -2.77 -2.70 -0.34
C PHE A 474 -1.93 -3.96 -0.09
N LYS A 475 -0.72 -4.04 -0.64
CA LYS A 475 0.20 -5.15 -0.37
C LYS A 475 0.59 -5.23 1.10
N ALA A 476 0.79 -4.08 1.74
CA ALA A 476 1.02 -4.00 3.17
C ALA A 476 -0.13 -4.55 4.01
N LEU A 477 -1.38 -4.42 3.55
CA LEU A 477 -2.52 -5.10 4.19
C LEU A 477 -2.42 -6.61 4.05
N LEU A 478 -2.14 -7.11 2.85
CA LEU A 478 -2.00 -8.55 2.60
C LEU A 478 -0.95 -9.18 3.53
N ASP A 479 0.18 -8.51 3.73
CA ASP A 479 1.24 -8.96 4.64
C ASP A 479 0.78 -9.03 6.10
N LEU A 480 -0.06 -8.09 6.54
CA LEU A 480 -0.57 -8.09 7.91
C LEU A 480 -1.53 -9.24 8.21
N THR A 481 -2.21 -9.76 7.20
CA THR A 481 -3.06 -10.96 7.33
C THR A 481 -2.31 -12.25 7.05
N ASN A 482 -1.00 -12.20 6.74
CA ASN A 482 -0.25 -13.34 6.22
C ASN A 482 -0.95 -13.98 5.01
N ALA A 483 -1.47 -13.13 4.12
CA ALA A 483 -2.05 -13.60 2.88
C ALA A 483 -1.00 -14.35 2.04
N PRO A 484 -1.41 -15.39 1.29
CA PRO A 484 -0.51 -16.07 0.36
C PRO A 484 0.01 -15.10 -0.70
N GLU A 485 1.17 -15.41 -1.27
CA GLU A 485 1.76 -14.67 -2.39
C GLU A 485 0.98 -14.92 -3.70
N LEU A 486 -0.25 -14.40 -3.76
CA LEU A 486 -1.09 -14.42 -4.95
C LEU A 486 -0.86 -13.16 -5.80
N PRO A 487 -1.14 -13.20 -7.11
CA PRO A 487 -1.15 -12.01 -7.95
C PRO A 487 -2.06 -10.92 -7.38
N VAL A 488 -1.62 -9.67 -7.51
CA VAL A 488 -2.44 -8.49 -7.24
C VAL A 488 -2.73 -7.80 -8.57
N TRP A 489 -4.00 -7.62 -8.90
CA TRP A 489 -4.46 -6.92 -10.09
C TRP A 489 -5.09 -5.58 -9.73
N ASN A 490 -4.72 -4.54 -10.48
CA ASN A 490 -5.35 -3.24 -10.37
C ASN A 490 -6.53 -3.18 -11.35
N THR A 491 -7.71 -3.62 -10.92
CA THR A 491 -8.86 -3.82 -11.82
C THR A 491 -9.61 -2.53 -12.16
N GLU A 492 -9.16 -1.38 -11.65
CA GLU A 492 -9.67 -0.08 -12.10
C GLU A 492 -8.77 1.09 -11.69
N VAL A 493 -8.40 1.90 -12.68
CA VAL A 493 -7.72 3.17 -12.45
C VAL A 493 -7.98 4.19 -13.56
N ASN A 494 -8.14 5.45 -13.15
CA ASN A 494 -7.99 6.67 -13.94
C ASN A 494 -7.77 7.84 -12.96
N TYR A 495 -7.82 9.08 -13.41
CA TYR A 495 -7.37 10.27 -12.71
C TYR A 495 -8.39 11.42 -12.82
N GLY A 496 -8.25 12.42 -11.96
CA GLY A 496 -9.05 13.64 -12.00
C GLY A 496 -10.53 13.48 -11.61
N LEU A 497 -10.90 12.32 -11.07
CA LEU A 497 -12.24 12.02 -10.57
C LEU A 497 -12.63 13.00 -9.45
N ALA A 498 -13.87 13.51 -9.41
CA ALA A 498 -14.35 14.34 -8.30
C ALA A 498 -14.49 13.55 -6.98
N GLY A 499 -14.64 14.23 -5.85
CA GLY A 499 -14.88 13.63 -4.54
C GLY A 499 -13.85 14.05 -3.50
N LEU A 500 -14.03 13.61 -2.25
CA LEU A 500 -13.14 13.98 -1.13
C LEU A 500 -12.96 15.50 -0.95
N GLN A 501 -14.04 16.27 -1.18
CA GLN A 501 -14.05 17.74 -1.15
C GLN A 501 -13.21 18.40 -2.27
N GLU A 502 -12.80 17.64 -3.29
CA GLU A 502 -12.12 18.15 -4.47
C GLU A 502 -13.05 18.11 -5.70
N PRO A 503 -13.06 19.17 -6.53
CA PRO A 503 -13.77 19.15 -7.80
C PRO A 503 -13.07 18.23 -8.81
N LYS A 504 -13.83 17.80 -9.83
CA LYS A 504 -13.30 17.09 -11.00
C LYS A 504 -12.17 17.91 -11.65
N ARG A 505 -11.09 17.24 -12.05
CA ARG A 505 -9.98 17.85 -12.79
C ARG A 505 -9.88 17.22 -14.19
N ALA A 506 -9.89 18.05 -15.23
CA ALA A 506 -9.50 17.60 -16.57
C ALA A 506 -7.96 17.47 -16.62
N ILE A 507 -7.46 16.38 -17.21
CA ILE A 507 -6.03 16.11 -17.35
C ILE A 507 -5.81 15.80 -18.83
N GLU A 508 -5.04 16.65 -19.50
CA GLU A 508 -4.93 16.70 -20.95
C GLU A 508 -3.47 16.86 -21.40
N GLY A 509 -3.22 16.71 -22.70
CA GLY A 509 -1.89 16.91 -23.29
C GLY A 509 -0.81 16.02 -22.67
N GLN A 510 0.39 16.58 -22.47
CA GLN A 510 1.54 15.83 -21.96
C GLN A 510 1.33 15.26 -20.55
N GLU A 511 0.52 15.91 -19.71
CA GLU A 511 0.24 15.41 -18.36
C GLU A 511 -0.59 14.11 -18.44
N ALA A 512 -1.60 14.05 -19.31
CA ALA A 512 -2.37 12.84 -19.53
C ALA A 512 -1.50 11.69 -20.07
N GLN A 513 -0.61 12.00 -21.02
CA GLN A 513 0.33 11.03 -21.57
C GLN A 513 1.29 10.51 -20.49
N ALA A 514 1.85 11.41 -19.69
CA ALA A 514 2.74 11.07 -18.60
C ALA A 514 2.03 10.16 -17.58
N TYR A 515 0.83 10.53 -17.14
CA TYR A 515 0.10 9.77 -16.13
C TYR A 515 -0.22 8.36 -16.61
N LEU A 516 -0.68 8.23 -17.86
CA LEU A 516 -0.97 6.92 -18.46
C LEU A 516 0.28 6.04 -18.49
N ILE A 517 1.40 6.53 -19.04
CA ILE A 517 2.63 5.74 -19.15
C ILE A 517 3.17 5.38 -17.76
N GLN A 518 3.25 6.35 -16.86
CA GLN A 518 3.73 6.15 -15.50
C GLN A 518 2.88 5.10 -14.77
N THR A 519 1.55 5.08 -14.95
CA THR A 519 0.66 4.08 -14.32
C THR A 519 1.12 2.65 -14.60
N PHE A 520 1.44 2.33 -15.85
CA PHE A 520 1.86 0.98 -16.22
C PHE A 520 3.29 0.67 -15.75
N VAL A 521 4.23 1.61 -15.85
CA VAL A 521 5.61 1.42 -15.36
C VAL A 521 5.64 1.28 -13.83
N ASP A 522 4.90 2.13 -13.12
CA ASP A 522 4.75 2.09 -11.67
C ASP A 522 4.06 0.80 -11.19
N SER A 523 3.08 0.31 -11.94
CA SER A 523 2.42 -0.97 -11.66
C SER A 523 3.39 -2.13 -11.83
N VAL A 524 4.19 -2.15 -12.91
CA VAL A 524 5.22 -3.16 -13.15
C VAL A 524 6.27 -3.17 -12.04
N ARG A 525 6.85 -2.00 -11.69
CA ARG A 525 7.85 -1.94 -10.62
C ARG A 525 7.29 -2.28 -9.25
N SER A 526 5.99 -2.09 -9.06
CA SER A 526 5.27 -2.49 -7.83
C SER A 526 4.81 -3.94 -7.86
N GLY A 527 5.08 -4.70 -8.93
CA GLY A 527 4.73 -6.11 -9.07
C GLY A 527 3.24 -6.37 -9.26
N ILE A 528 2.54 -5.45 -9.92
CA ILE A 528 1.20 -5.65 -10.45
C ILE A 528 1.34 -6.27 -11.84
N THR A 529 0.60 -7.35 -12.09
CA THR A 529 0.67 -8.10 -13.35
C THR A 529 -0.48 -7.82 -14.31
N GLN A 530 -1.48 -7.04 -13.88
CA GLN A 530 -2.60 -6.58 -14.69
C GLN A 530 -3.14 -5.24 -14.17
N VAL A 531 -3.41 -4.32 -15.07
CA VAL A 531 -4.01 -3.01 -14.82
C VAL A 531 -5.15 -2.77 -15.80
N ASP A 532 -6.37 -2.61 -15.29
CA ASP A 532 -7.54 -2.33 -16.12
C ASP A 532 -7.84 -0.83 -16.13
N TRP A 533 -7.65 -0.21 -17.29
CA TRP A 533 -7.89 1.21 -17.47
C TRP A 533 -9.38 1.51 -17.64
N TYR A 534 -9.88 2.45 -16.85
CA TYR A 534 -11.26 2.90 -16.89
C TYR A 534 -11.34 4.27 -17.55
N LEU A 535 -11.71 4.43 -18.82
CA LEU A 535 -12.27 3.46 -19.75
C LEU A 535 -12.06 3.92 -21.20
N TRP A 536 -12.31 3.04 -22.16
CA TRP A 536 -12.54 3.44 -23.54
C TRP A 536 -14.01 3.75 -23.78
N PHE A 537 -14.31 4.98 -24.24
CA PHE A 537 -15.67 5.42 -24.53
C PHE A 537 -15.81 5.96 -25.95
N PRO A 538 -17.01 5.96 -26.57
CA PRO A 538 -17.19 6.51 -27.91
C PRO A 538 -16.91 8.02 -28.00
N THR A 539 -17.16 8.75 -26.92
CA THR A 539 -17.05 10.21 -26.84
C THR A 539 -16.45 10.63 -25.49
N PHE A 540 -16.45 11.93 -25.20
CA PHE A 540 -16.04 12.43 -23.89
C PHE A 540 -16.91 11.86 -22.77
N PHE A 541 -16.29 11.31 -21.74
CA PHE A 541 -16.96 10.78 -20.55
C PHE A 541 -16.74 11.73 -19.35
N PRO A 542 -17.78 12.46 -18.89
CA PRO A 542 -17.63 13.60 -17.96
C PRO A 542 -17.03 13.28 -16.60
N LEU A 543 -17.15 12.03 -16.15
CA LEU A 543 -16.68 11.61 -14.83
C LEU A 543 -15.15 11.64 -14.71
N LEU A 544 -14.44 11.49 -15.83
CA LEU A 544 -12.99 11.23 -15.84
C LEU A 544 -12.14 12.44 -16.22
N GLY A 545 -10.95 12.49 -15.63
CA GLY A 545 -9.94 13.48 -15.95
C GLY A 545 -9.20 13.15 -17.24
N ILE A 546 -8.68 11.93 -17.36
CA ILE A 546 -8.01 11.46 -18.59
C ILE A 546 -9.01 10.72 -19.46
N GLN A 547 -9.06 11.12 -20.72
CA GLN A 547 -9.97 10.58 -21.72
C GLN A 547 -9.24 9.61 -22.66
N THR A 548 -9.88 8.49 -22.95
CA THR A 548 -9.48 7.52 -23.98
C THR A 548 -10.68 7.19 -24.86
N ASN A 549 -10.64 7.65 -26.10
CA ASN A 549 -11.70 7.50 -27.10
C ASN A 549 -11.09 7.67 -28.53
N PRO A 550 -11.87 7.55 -29.62
CA PRO A 550 -11.34 7.68 -30.98
C PRO A 550 -10.64 9.02 -31.30
N THR A 551 -10.94 10.10 -30.57
CA THR A 551 -10.40 11.45 -30.84
C THR A 551 -9.21 11.83 -29.96
N THR A 552 -8.90 11.06 -28.91
CA THR A 552 -7.79 11.33 -27.98
C THR A 552 -6.46 10.77 -28.48
N THR A 553 -6.02 11.20 -29.66
CA THR A 553 -4.86 10.61 -30.38
C THR A 553 -3.56 10.62 -29.57
N GLN A 554 -3.28 11.69 -28.81
CA GLN A 554 -2.07 11.79 -27.98
C GLN A 554 -2.09 10.80 -26.81
N THR A 555 -3.22 10.66 -26.12
CA THR A 555 -3.40 9.67 -25.03
C THR A 555 -3.32 8.25 -25.57
N ASN A 556 -3.93 7.99 -26.73
CA ASN A 556 -3.89 6.67 -27.37
C ASN A 556 -2.46 6.32 -27.82
N ALA A 557 -1.68 7.30 -28.29
CA ALA A 557 -0.27 7.12 -28.61
C ALA A 557 0.57 6.84 -27.35
N ALA A 558 0.25 7.45 -26.21
CA ALA A 558 0.92 7.16 -24.93
C ALA A 558 0.65 5.72 -24.46
N TRP A 559 -0.58 5.22 -24.64
CA TRP A 559 -0.89 3.81 -24.42
C TRP A 559 -0.06 2.90 -25.32
N ALA A 560 -0.05 3.16 -26.63
CA ALA A 560 0.72 2.38 -27.58
C ALA A 560 2.21 2.39 -27.24
N TRP A 561 2.74 3.54 -26.79
CA TRP A 561 4.12 3.65 -26.33
C TRP A 561 4.37 2.77 -25.10
N ALA A 562 3.53 2.86 -24.06
CA ALA A 562 3.68 2.06 -22.85
C ALA A 562 3.61 0.56 -23.16
N HIS A 563 2.62 0.14 -23.95
CA HIS A 563 2.48 -1.24 -24.43
C HIS A 563 3.74 -1.70 -25.19
N ASN A 564 4.21 -0.89 -26.14
CA ASN A 564 5.38 -1.21 -26.96
C ASN A 564 6.69 -1.23 -26.18
N GLN A 565 6.85 -0.49 -25.08
CA GLN A 565 8.06 -0.56 -24.25
C GLN A 565 8.00 -1.69 -23.21
N LEU A 566 6.82 -2.03 -22.70
CA LEU A 566 6.66 -3.01 -21.62
C LEU A 566 6.44 -4.43 -22.13
N VAL A 567 5.53 -4.65 -23.09
CA VAL A 567 5.20 -6.02 -23.52
C VAL A 567 6.40 -6.69 -24.21
N GLY A 568 6.73 -7.91 -23.79
CA GLY A 568 7.88 -8.67 -24.26
C GLY A 568 9.24 -8.16 -23.76
N SER A 569 9.29 -7.11 -22.92
CA SER A 569 10.47 -6.79 -22.13
C SER A 569 10.39 -7.46 -20.75
N SER A 570 11.51 -7.50 -20.05
CA SER A 570 11.62 -8.01 -18.69
C SER A 570 12.23 -6.93 -17.80
N LEU A 571 11.61 -6.70 -16.64
CA LEU A 571 12.12 -5.75 -15.65
C LEU A 571 13.38 -6.32 -15.00
N LYS A 572 14.43 -5.52 -14.88
CA LYS A 572 15.64 -5.85 -14.11
C LYS A 572 15.53 -5.33 -12.68
N THR A 573 15.41 -4.01 -12.55
CA THR A 573 15.17 -3.32 -11.27
C THR A 573 14.79 -1.86 -11.53
N CYS A 574 14.37 -1.15 -10.49
CA CYS A 574 14.21 0.30 -10.52
C CYS A 574 14.96 0.95 -9.37
N ALA A 575 15.36 2.20 -9.59
CA ALA A 575 15.94 3.08 -8.60
C ALA A 575 15.13 4.38 -8.52
N THR A 576 15.17 5.02 -7.35
CA THR A 576 14.57 6.34 -7.14
C THR A 576 15.64 7.27 -6.57
N HIS A 577 15.81 8.44 -7.19
CA HIS A 577 16.69 9.51 -6.72
C HIS A 577 15.87 10.79 -6.61
N ARG A 578 15.65 11.25 -5.37
CA ARG A 578 14.71 12.33 -5.06
C ARG A 578 13.33 12.04 -5.66
N GLU A 579 12.87 12.83 -6.62
CA GLU A 579 11.57 12.70 -7.30
C GLU A 579 11.66 11.92 -8.62
N ALA A 580 12.87 11.54 -9.06
CA ALA A 580 13.06 10.79 -10.30
C ALA A 580 13.05 9.29 -10.06
N VAL A 581 12.34 8.58 -10.94
CA VAL A 581 12.35 7.13 -11.06
C VAL A 581 13.09 6.75 -12.34
N ILE A 582 13.93 5.74 -12.25
CA ILE A 582 14.51 5.06 -13.41
C ILE A 582 14.36 3.56 -13.25
N CYS A 583 13.84 2.91 -14.29
CA CYS A 583 13.64 1.47 -14.33
C CYS A 583 14.41 0.86 -15.50
N GLY A 584 15.24 -0.14 -15.20
CA GLY A 584 16.02 -0.89 -16.19
C GLY A 584 15.26 -2.11 -16.70
N PHE A 585 15.32 -2.32 -18.00
CA PHE A 585 14.65 -3.40 -18.72
C PHE A 585 15.60 -4.09 -19.69
N THR A 586 15.23 -5.29 -20.12
CA THR A 586 15.86 -5.96 -21.26
C THR A 586 14.81 -6.50 -22.22
N ARG A 587 15.11 -6.50 -23.51
CA ARG A 587 14.30 -7.14 -24.55
C ARG A 587 15.21 -7.73 -25.62
N GLY A 588 15.09 -9.05 -25.84
CA GLY A 588 15.89 -9.73 -26.86
C GLY A 588 17.41 -9.55 -26.67
N GLY A 589 17.86 -9.45 -25.41
CA GLY A 589 19.25 -9.21 -25.05
C GLY A 589 19.74 -7.76 -25.19
N ARG A 590 18.86 -6.81 -25.52
CA ARG A 590 19.17 -5.37 -25.54
C ARG A 590 18.59 -4.71 -24.30
N ASP A 591 19.46 -4.06 -23.56
CA ASP A 591 19.09 -3.33 -22.35
C ASP A 591 18.65 -1.90 -22.69
N PHE A 592 17.68 -1.40 -21.95
CA PHE A 592 17.18 -0.02 -22.04
C PHE A 592 16.62 0.40 -20.68
N ALA A 593 16.43 1.69 -20.47
CA ALA A 593 15.79 2.20 -19.26
C ALA A 593 14.65 3.16 -19.58
N ILE A 594 13.72 3.32 -18.64
CA ILE A 594 12.68 4.34 -18.68
C ILE A 594 12.87 5.25 -17.47
N ALA A 595 12.97 6.56 -17.69
CA ALA A 595 13.16 7.56 -16.64
C ALA A 595 12.07 8.63 -16.66
N TYR A 596 11.62 9.06 -15.48
CA TYR A 596 10.61 10.11 -15.30
C TYR A 596 10.63 10.70 -13.89
N THR A 597 9.96 11.83 -13.72
CA THR A 597 9.55 12.39 -12.41
C THR A 597 8.04 12.26 -12.22
N HIS A 598 7.57 12.08 -11.00
CA HIS A 598 6.12 12.02 -10.74
C HIS A 598 5.44 13.39 -10.81
N THR A 599 6.20 14.46 -10.55
CA THR A 599 5.73 15.84 -10.57
C THR A 599 6.12 16.54 -11.86
N ALA A 600 5.49 17.68 -12.18
CA ALA A 600 5.85 18.49 -13.34
C ALA A 600 7.28 19.09 -13.29
N GLY A 601 7.97 18.94 -12.15
CA GLY A 601 9.38 19.32 -12.02
C GLY A 601 10.31 18.41 -12.81
N SER A 602 11.57 18.81 -12.89
CA SER A 602 12.63 18.01 -13.49
C SER A 602 13.71 17.71 -12.46
N GLU A 603 14.38 16.58 -12.63
CA GLU A 603 15.49 16.18 -11.75
C GLU A 603 16.65 15.64 -12.59
N GLU A 604 17.88 16.02 -12.24
CA GLU A 604 19.06 15.42 -12.86
C GLU A 604 19.30 14.03 -12.30
N ILE A 605 19.49 13.06 -13.20
CA ILE A 605 19.88 11.70 -12.86
C ILE A 605 21.14 11.30 -13.62
N ASP A 606 21.95 10.48 -12.97
CA ASP A 606 23.09 9.82 -13.59
C ASP A 606 22.60 8.73 -14.55
N ILE A 607 23.31 8.59 -15.66
CA ILE A 607 22.92 7.70 -16.76
C ILE A 607 23.55 6.31 -16.54
N PRO A 608 22.78 5.21 -16.68
CA PRO A 608 23.34 3.86 -16.65
C PRO A 608 24.41 3.64 -17.70
N LYS A 609 25.44 2.86 -17.37
CA LYS A 609 26.50 2.53 -18.32
C LYS A 609 25.93 1.84 -19.57
N GLY A 610 26.38 2.28 -20.74
CA GLY A 610 25.97 1.70 -22.03
C GLY A 610 24.80 2.41 -22.71
N ILE A 611 24.10 3.30 -22.00
CA ILE A 611 23.11 4.21 -22.59
C ILE A 611 23.82 5.36 -23.29
N SER A 612 23.35 5.72 -24.48
CA SER A 612 23.91 6.81 -25.28
C SER A 612 22.87 7.71 -25.92
N GLU A 613 21.59 7.31 -25.93
CA GLU A 613 20.50 8.09 -26.49
C GLU A 613 19.31 8.21 -25.52
N VAL A 614 18.63 9.35 -25.56
CA VAL A 614 17.28 9.52 -24.98
C VAL A 614 16.29 9.75 -26.11
N CYS A 615 15.20 9.02 -26.07
CA CYS A 615 14.07 9.14 -26.97
C CYS A 615 12.82 9.61 -26.22
N THR A 616 12.09 10.52 -26.83
CA THR A 616 10.78 11.00 -26.36
C THR A 616 9.66 10.03 -26.76
N VAL A 617 8.45 10.26 -26.22
CA VAL A 617 7.26 9.43 -26.49
C VAL A 617 6.84 9.46 -27.97
N ASP A 618 7.09 10.57 -28.67
CA ASP A 618 6.87 10.72 -30.11
C ASP A 618 8.02 10.13 -30.97
N GLY A 619 9.02 9.51 -30.35
CA GLY A 619 10.08 8.76 -31.03
C GLY A 619 11.28 9.60 -31.47
N GLN A 620 11.37 10.87 -31.08
CA GLN A 620 12.54 11.70 -31.36
C GLN A 620 13.68 11.34 -30.42
N CYS A 621 14.83 10.99 -30.96
CA CYS A 621 16.00 10.59 -30.17
C CYS A 621 17.12 11.62 -30.28
N ARG A 622 17.86 11.82 -29.19
CA ARG A 622 19.06 12.66 -29.14
C ARG A 622 20.18 11.98 -28.33
N PRO A 623 21.46 12.26 -28.64
CA PRO A 623 22.59 11.77 -27.85
C PRO A 623 22.59 12.31 -26.41
N ILE A 624 23.19 11.55 -25.49
CA ILE A 624 23.44 11.97 -24.10
C ILE A 624 24.85 11.56 -23.67
N ASN A 625 25.57 12.48 -23.04
CA ASN A 625 27.00 12.31 -22.76
C ASN A 625 27.36 12.45 -21.26
N THR A 626 26.44 12.95 -20.43
CA THR A 626 26.68 13.21 -19.00
C THR A 626 25.45 12.84 -18.16
N ASN A 627 24.67 13.83 -17.72
CA ASN A 627 23.48 13.66 -16.90
C ASN A 627 22.24 13.78 -17.79
N LEU A 628 21.17 13.10 -17.38
CA LEU A 628 19.85 13.27 -17.98
C LEU A 628 18.99 14.13 -17.06
N THR A 629 18.33 15.14 -17.63
CA THR A 629 17.21 15.81 -16.98
C THR A 629 15.95 14.98 -17.18
N ALA A 630 15.58 14.19 -16.17
CA ALA A 630 14.32 13.47 -16.15
C ALA A 630 13.15 14.46 -15.99
N THR A 631 12.07 14.23 -16.71
CA THR A 631 10.86 15.06 -16.70
C THR A 631 9.62 14.22 -16.41
N GLN A 632 8.46 14.86 -16.28
CA GLN A 632 7.23 14.13 -15.99
C GLN A 632 6.86 13.15 -17.12
N LEU A 633 7.01 13.54 -18.37
CA LEU A 633 6.74 12.66 -19.50
C LEU A 633 7.87 11.61 -19.61
N PRO A 634 7.57 10.30 -19.52
CA PRO A 634 8.61 9.29 -19.52
C PRO A 634 9.49 9.30 -20.76
N GLN A 635 10.78 9.09 -20.53
CA GLN A 635 11.84 9.10 -21.53
C GLN A 635 12.42 7.70 -21.65
N LEU A 636 12.59 7.22 -22.88
CA LEU A 636 13.26 5.95 -23.18
C LEU A 636 14.77 6.21 -23.32
N LEU A 637 15.58 5.45 -22.61
CA LEU A 637 17.03 5.50 -22.63
C LEU A 637 17.57 4.23 -23.27
N ARG A 638 18.42 4.35 -24.28
CA ARG A 638 18.95 3.19 -25.02
C ARG A 638 20.41 3.34 -25.44
#